data_AF-A0A660R2A5-F1
#
_entry.id   AF-A0A660R2A5-F1
#
_cell.length_a   1.000
_cell.length_b   1.000
_cell.length_c   1.000
_cell.angle_alpha   90.00
_cell.angle_beta   90.00
_cell.angle_gamma   90.00
#
_symmetry.space_group_name_H-M   'P 1'
#
loop_
_entity.id
_entity.type
_entity.pdbx_description
1 polymer ?
#
loop_
_entity_poly.entity_id
_entity_poly.type
_entity_poly.pdbx_seq_one_letter_code
_entity_poly.pdbx_strand_id
1 'polypeptide(L)'
;MKRLLKNSKKLVKGMPSAVVLSILIHAALFLLAGMLVVFTVVKKEEKKFVPPKAVERPKMKLKKPKVKVKKTSKPKPTTRIVTKVTRANMPDIQLPEMSGMVDGLSGGIGGFDMMPDFSETTLFGGTQSIGNDFVGTFYDFKRDQRGRNIPMDPLAFTAVLAKFVRNDWKTSYFSRYYRSPKKLYATTFMIPPVLSLLAPEAFGEPDTIGYCWMAHYKGQLVHKDAITFRFWGMGDDILVVRVDGTVVLSACWPDNGWWGIDSVGSVWQSSSADSRKYFMGHNKSDVGDWITLEPGVPLDMELIIGEVPGGGFVAMLAVEVEGVEYPKGPQGNPILPIFKTSEPSLDLIETIHADLVPGEVCVTNGPVFCDYNSSALSVSTVESARTDPPVSNDSGGREPPSGATSPHGEDEMRTWTGTDGKVLEAEFVTVIGNKVVLKDSRGRQRKILMSQLSAEDRRFTELAQPPKFNIDFSKQSEQRFFKEPPGVSGGLVPKQLNYVFSARLKQTSAGVYNHELKVEFFSIGEEIDGDNYILFDRQESRFTPAKKNERSHEFRGATIPVRETTIFIQRRGQKYGGYLVVVTDERGMIIDHGASHKWLLGIFDNLRQLPIGKHFNKTGVRVEPPRPDPIGYY
;
A
#
# COMPACT_ATOMS: atom_id res chain seq x y z
N MET A 1 35.79 -68.63 70.81
CA MET A 1 35.00 -67.67 71.62
C MET A 1 34.60 -66.50 70.70
N LYS A 2 33.32 -66.12 70.71
CA LYS A 2 32.66 -64.95 70.07
C LYS A 2 32.41 -64.95 68.55
N ARG A 3 31.17 -64.53 68.26
CA ARG A 3 30.41 -64.47 66.99
C ARG A 3 30.44 -63.02 66.48
N LEU A 4 30.47 -62.80 65.17
CA LEU A 4 29.94 -61.59 64.52
C LEU A 4 29.49 -61.90 63.07
N LEU A 5 28.40 -61.24 62.68
CA LEU A 5 27.47 -61.56 61.58
C LEU A 5 28.03 -61.26 60.18
N LYS A 6 27.56 -62.02 59.16
CA LYS A 6 27.78 -61.73 57.74
C LYS A 6 26.43 -61.68 57.00
N ASN A 7 26.08 -60.50 56.50
CA ASN A 7 24.96 -60.28 55.58
C ASN A 7 25.42 -60.51 54.13
N SER A 8 24.65 -61.26 53.34
CA SER A 8 24.86 -61.48 51.90
C SER A 8 23.95 -60.55 51.07
N LYS A 9 24.56 -59.79 50.15
CA LYS A 9 23.85 -58.99 49.13
C LYS A 9 23.49 -59.86 47.92
N LYS A 10 22.27 -59.69 47.44
CA LYS A 10 21.66 -60.34 46.26
C LYS A 10 22.37 -59.89 44.96
N LEU A 11 22.65 -60.86 44.08
CA LEU A 11 23.11 -60.65 42.71
C LEU A 11 21.91 -60.43 41.76
N VAL A 12 22.03 -59.42 40.90
CA VAL A 12 21.02 -58.93 39.95
C VAL A 12 21.05 -59.78 38.67
N LYS A 13 19.86 -60.14 38.16
CA LYS A 13 19.64 -60.87 36.90
C LYS A 13 20.06 -60.03 35.68
N GLY A 14 20.80 -60.64 34.76
CA GLY A 14 21.19 -60.07 33.47
C GLY A 14 20.01 -59.80 32.52
N MET A 15 20.23 -58.89 31.57
CA MET A 15 19.26 -58.46 30.57
C MET A 15 18.71 -59.64 29.74
N PRO A 16 17.40 -59.69 29.46
CA PRO A 16 16.81 -60.71 28.61
C PRO A 16 17.41 -60.67 27.20
N SER A 17 17.72 -61.85 26.65
CA SER A 17 18.31 -62.04 25.31
C SER A 17 17.55 -61.33 24.18
N ALA A 18 16.23 -61.15 24.32
CA ALA A 18 15.39 -60.42 23.37
C ALA A 18 15.75 -58.93 23.24
N VAL A 19 16.20 -58.28 24.32
CA VAL A 19 16.59 -56.86 24.28
C VAL A 19 17.93 -56.70 23.56
N VAL A 20 18.87 -57.62 23.79
CA VAL A 20 20.16 -57.62 23.08
C VAL A 20 19.96 -57.85 21.58
N LEU A 21 19.05 -58.76 21.21
CA LEU A 21 18.72 -59.02 19.81
C LEU A 21 18.06 -57.79 19.14
N SER A 22 17.15 -57.11 19.84
CA SER A 22 16.51 -55.88 19.33
C SER A 22 17.52 -54.75 19.09
N ILE A 23 18.47 -54.57 20.01
CA ILE A 23 19.55 -53.56 19.86
C ILE A 23 20.43 -53.88 18.65
N LEU A 24 20.77 -55.15 18.44
CA LEU A 24 21.57 -55.57 17.28
C LEU A 24 20.84 -55.34 15.95
N ILE A 25 19.54 -55.61 15.89
CA ILE A 25 18.73 -55.37 14.68
C ILE A 25 18.66 -53.87 14.36
N HIS A 26 18.43 -53.02 15.36
CA HIS A 26 18.39 -51.57 15.14
C HIS A 26 19.75 -51.01 14.73
N ALA A 27 20.85 -51.48 15.33
CA ALA A 27 22.19 -51.08 14.92
C ALA A 27 22.52 -51.49 13.48
N ALA A 28 22.10 -52.69 13.06
CA ALA A 28 22.27 -53.15 11.69
C ALA A 28 21.45 -52.31 10.69
N LEU A 29 20.20 -51.98 11.01
CA LEU A 29 19.36 -51.12 10.17
C LEU A 29 19.94 -49.71 10.04
N PHE A 30 20.49 -49.15 11.12
CA PHE A 30 21.11 -47.83 11.09
C PHE A 30 22.38 -47.79 10.22
N LEU A 31 23.20 -48.85 10.25
CA LEU A 31 24.36 -49.00 9.38
C LEU A 31 23.96 -49.16 7.90
N LEU A 32 22.89 -49.91 7.63
CA LEU A 32 22.39 -50.14 6.27
C LEU A 32 21.81 -48.85 5.67
N ALA A 33 21.06 -48.08 6.47
CA ALA A 33 20.58 -46.75 6.09
C ALA A 33 21.73 -45.77 5.85
N GLY A 34 22.77 -45.80 6.70
CA GLY A 34 23.97 -44.97 6.52
C GLY A 34 24.77 -45.31 5.25
N MET A 35 24.80 -46.58 4.83
CA MET A 35 25.47 -47.00 3.59
C MET A 35 24.66 -46.67 2.32
N LEU A 36 23.33 -46.57 2.40
CA LEU A 36 22.47 -46.24 1.26
C LEU A 36 22.38 -44.72 0.98
N VAL A 37 22.74 -43.86 1.94
CA VAL A 37 22.91 -42.42 1.70
C VAL A 37 24.29 -42.19 1.08
N VAL A 38 24.41 -42.49 -0.23
CA VAL A 38 25.51 -42.00 -1.05
C VAL A 38 25.36 -40.49 -1.15
N PHE A 39 26.17 -39.75 -0.40
CA PHE A 39 26.42 -38.34 -0.68
C PHE A 39 27.10 -38.25 -2.04
N THR A 40 26.31 -38.12 -3.11
CA THR A 40 26.80 -37.58 -4.37
C THR A 40 27.04 -36.08 -4.14
N VAL A 41 28.20 -35.76 -3.54
CA VAL A 41 28.71 -34.40 -3.57
C VAL A 41 29.08 -34.13 -5.02
N VAL A 42 28.11 -33.61 -5.78
CA VAL A 42 28.35 -33.06 -7.10
C VAL A 42 29.25 -31.84 -6.90
N LYS A 43 30.58 -32.04 -6.98
CA LYS A 43 31.50 -30.93 -7.18
C LYS A 43 31.15 -30.33 -8.54
N LYS A 44 30.36 -29.25 -8.54
CA LYS A 44 30.17 -28.44 -9.75
C LYS A 44 31.56 -27.98 -10.20
N GLU A 45 31.99 -28.42 -11.38
CA GLU A 45 33.18 -27.88 -12.02
C GLU A 45 32.98 -26.37 -12.19
N GLU A 46 33.95 -25.58 -11.74
CA GLU A 46 33.98 -24.14 -12.00
C GLU A 46 33.99 -23.93 -13.52
N LYS A 47 32.88 -23.39 -14.05
CA LYS A 47 32.81 -22.99 -15.46
C LYS A 47 33.81 -21.86 -15.68
N LYS A 48 34.98 -22.18 -16.25
CA LYS A 48 35.89 -21.17 -16.80
C LYS A 48 35.18 -20.46 -17.95
N PHE A 49 34.92 -19.17 -17.74
CA PHE A 49 34.40 -18.30 -18.79
C PHE A 49 35.46 -18.15 -19.89
N VAL A 50 35.18 -18.74 -21.05
CA VAL A 50 35.89 -18.40 -22.29
C VAL A 50 35.01 -17.38 -23.01
N PRO A 51 35.41 -16.09 -23.08
CA PRO A 51 34.64 -15.10 -23.81
C PRO A 51 34.48 -15.54 -25.27
N PRO A 52 33.28 -15.44 -25.86
CA PRO A 52 33.10 -15.72 -27.28
C PRO A 52 33.98 -14.76 -28.09
N LYS A 53 34.64 -15.28 -29.15
CA LYS A 53 35.38 -14.43 -30.08
C LYS A 53 34.45 -13.34 -30.59
N ALA A 54 34.86 -12.07 -30.44
CA ALA A 54 34.09 -10.94 -30.90
C ALA A 54 33.76 -11.11 -32.39
N VAL A 55 32.47 -11.24 -32.70
CA VAL A 55 32.00 -11.27 -34.08
C VAL A 55 32.16 -9.85 -34.63
N GLU A 56 33.06 -9.66 -35.59
CA GLU A 56 33.17 -8.41 -36.33
C GLU A 56 31.90 -8.19 -37.15
N ARG A 57 30.98 -7.40 -36.62
CA ARG A 57 29.77 -6.98 -37.35
C ARG A 57 30.19 -6.05 -38.49
N PRO A 58 29.74 -6.30 -39.74
CA PRO A 58 29.95 -5.37 -40.84
C PRO A 58 29.34 -4.00 -40.49
N LYS A 59 30.18 -2.97 -40.30
CA LYS A 59 29.70 -1.59 -40.08
C LYS A 59 29.12 -1.06 -41.39
N MET A 60 27.79 -0.96 -41.46
CA MET A 60 27.11 -0.30 -42.56
C MET A 60 27.47 1.21 -42.56
N LYS A 61 28.03 1.70 -43.67
CA LYS A 61 28.26 3.14 -43.86
C LYS A 61 26.93 3.86 -44.06
N LEU A 62 26.42 4.52 -43.02
CA LEU A 62 25.23 5.35 -43.07
C LEU A 62 25.42 6.48 -44.11
N LYS A 63 24.62 6.45 -45.19
CA LYS A 63 24.47 7.62 -46.07
C LYS A 63 23.55 8.62 -45.39
N LYS A 64 24.10 9.77 -45.00
CA LYS A 64 23.33 10.88 -44.42
C LYS A 64 22.27 11.37 -45.41
N PRO A 65 20.99 11.49 -45.02
CA PRO A 65 19.97 12.12 -45.84
C PRO A 65 20.33 13.60 -46.10
N LYS A 66 20.46 13.99 -47.37
CA LYS A 66 20.61 15.42 -47.74
C LYS A 66 19.23 16.06 -47.76
N VAL A 67 18.78 16.56 -46.61
CA VAL A 67 17.59 17.42 -46.54
C VAL A 67 17.98 18.84 -46.96
N LYS A 68 17.41 19.33 -48.07
CA LYS A 68 17.54 20.74 -48.48
C LYS A 68 16.62 21.60 -47.61
N VAL A 69 17.19 22.19 -46.56
CA VAL A 69 16.48 23.20 -45.76
C VAL A 69 16.36 24.49 -46.58
N LYS A 70 15.13 24.90 -46.93
CA LYS A 70 14.87 26.24 -47.45
C LYS A 70 14.97 27.25 -46.30
N LYS A 71 15.95 28.15 -46.37
CA LYS A 71 16.12 29.28 -45.44
C LYS A 71 15.16 30.42 -45.78
N THR A 72 14.09 30.59 -45.00
CA THR A 72 13.37 31.87 -44.78
C THR A 72 12.59 31.67 -43.48
N SER A 73 12.67 32.44 -42.41
CA SER A 73 12.75 33.89 -42.23
C SER A 73 13.21 34.19 -40.79
N LYS A 74 14.00 35.25 -40.59
CA LYS A 74 14.39 35.73 -39.25
C LYS A 74 13.16 36.15 -38.43
N PRO A 75 13.10 35.89 -37.10
CA PRO A 75 12.02 36.41 -36.26
C PRO A 75 12.19 37.91 -36.01
N LYS A 76 11.08 38.66 -36.07
CA LYS A 76 11.01 40.08 -35.65
C LYS A 76 10.97 40.17 -34.11
N PRO A 77 11.51 41.24 -33.49
CA PRO A 77 11.49 41.41 -32.03
C PRO A 77 10.07 41.67 -31.50
N THR A 78 9.77 41.07 -30.36
CA THR A 78 8.50 41.12 -29.63
C THR A 78 8.24 42.50 -29.02
N THR A 79 7.20 43.19 -29.48
CA THR A 79 6.59 44.31 -28.74
C THR A 79 5.53 43.79 -27.77
N ARG A 80 5.68 44.19 -26.51
CA ARG A 80 4.80 43.99 -25.36
C ARG A 80 3.35 44.38 -25.67
N ILE A 81 2.40 43.45 -25.54
CA ILE A 81 0.95 43.75 -25.61
C ILE A 81 0.26 43.19 -24.36
N VAL A 82 -0.49 44.08 -23.73
CA VAL A 82 -1.32 43.91 -22.54
C VAL A 82 -2.53 43.03 -22.85
N THR A 83 -2.84 42.08 -21.99
CA THR A 83 -3.95 41.14 -22.11
C THR A 83 -5.31 41.84 -21.99
N LYS A 84 -6.11 41.77 -23.05
CA LYS A 84 -7.58 41.72 -22.96
C LYS A 84 -8.00 40.29 -23.28
N VAL A 85 -8.66 39.66 -22.30
CA VAL A 85 -9.16 38.29 -22.38
C VAL A 85 -10.41 38.27 -23.26
N THR A 86 -10.37 37.50 -24.34
CA THR A 86 -11.56 37.06 -25.09
C THR A 86 -11.41 35.57 -25.31
N ARG A 87 -12.35 34.78 -24.77
CA ARG A 87 -12.44 33.32 -24.93
C ARG A 87 -12.72 32.97 -26.39
N ALA A 88 -11.99 32.00 -26.94
CA ALA A 88 -12.31 31.32 -28.19
C ALA A 88 -11.98 29.82 -28.10
N ASN A 89 -12.83 29.02 -28.74
CA ASN A 89 -12.84 27.55 -28.86
C ASN A 89 -11.45 26.90 -29.02
N MET A 90 -11.22 25.82 -28.28
CA MET A 90 -10.06 24.94 -28.50
C MET A 90 -10.27 24.08 -29.76
N PRO A 91 -9.29 24.00 -30.67
CA PRO A 91 -9.29 23.03 -31.75
C PRO A 91 -8.95 21.61 -31.25
N ASP A 92 -9.51 20.63 -31.93
CA ASP A 92 -9.34 19.19 -31.73
C ASP A 92 -7.86 18.78 -31.86
N ILE A 93 -7.27 18.30 -30.77
CA ILE A 93 -5.88 17.80 -30.74
C ILE A 93 -5.94 16.29 -30.98
N GLN A 94 -5.67 15.88 -32.22
CA GLN A 94 -5.37 14.49 -32.53
C GLN A 94 -3.97 14.16 -32.02
N LEU A 95 -3.90 13.33 -30.98
CA LEU A 95 -2.65 12.72 -30.54
C LEU A 95 -2.29 11.56 -31.47
N PRO A 96 -1.05 11.48 -32.00
CA PRO A 96 -0.61 10.31 -32.75
C PRO A 96 -0.44 9.09 -31.84
N GLU A 97 -0.75 7.90 -32.38
CA GLU A 97 -0.51 6.60 -31.74
C GLU A 97 0.98 6.45 -31.38
N MET A 98 1.29 6.36 -30.09
CA MET A 98 2.62 6.02 -29.61
C MET A 98 2.78 4.50 -29.51
N SER A 99 3.01 3.85 -30.65
CA SER A 99 3.65 2.54 -30.71
C SER A 99 5.12 2.75 -31.06
N GLY A 100 6.01 2.61 -30.07
CA GLY A 100 7.45 2.57 -30.31
C GLY A 100 8.29 3.43 -29.37
N MET A 101 8.47 2.96 -28.13
CA MET A 101 9.59 3.38 -27.29
C MET A 101 10.03 2.19 -26.42
N VAL A 102 10.62 1.18 -27.07
CA VAL A 102 11.21 -0.02 -26.43
C VAL A 102 12.71 -0.15 -26.74
N ASP A 103 13.37 0.87 -27.29
CA ASP A 103 14.80 0.76 -27.58
C ASP A 103 15.55 2.06 -27.30
N GLY A 104 16.06 2.20 -26.07
CA GLY A 104 16.75 3.41 -25.63
C GLY A 104 17.19 3.43 -24.16
N LEU A 105 17.40 2.28 -23.52
CA LEU A 105 18.00 2.19 -22.18
C LEU A 105 19.34 1.45 -22.26
N SER A 106 20.33 2.11 -22.87
CA SER A 106 21.73 1.78 -22.60
C SER A 106 22.57 3.05 -22.65
N GLY A 107 23.13 3.42 -21.51
CA GLY A 107 24.23 4.40 -21.42
C GLY A 107 23.99 5.63 -20.56
N GLY A 108 24.28 5.50 -19.26
CA GLY A 108 25.17 6.44 -18.58
C GLY A 108 24.58 7.65 -17.85
N ILE A 109 24.54 7.52 -16.51
CA ILE A 109 24.82 8.53 -15.48
C ILE A 109 23.77 9.62 -15.24
N GLY A 110 23.13 9.54 -14.06
CA GLY A 110 22.41 10.65 -13.42
C GLY A 110 21.17 10.16 -12.69
N GLY A 111 21.28 9.99 -11.36
CA GLY A 111 20.25 9.41 -10.50
C GLY A 111 18.83 9.93 -10.76
N PHE A 112 17.97 9.02 -11.16
CA PHE A 112 16.53 9.12 -11.00
C PHE A 112 16.13 8.07 -9.98
N ASP A 113 15.98 8.52 -8.74
CA ASP A 113 15.10 7.87 -7.77
C ASP A 113 13.66 8.10 -8.26
N MET A 114 13.27 7.37 -9.31
CA MET A 114 11.87 7.21 -9.70
C MET A 114 11.38 5.94 -9.02
N MET A 115 11.29 5.97 -7.68
CA MET A 115 10.31 5.15 -6.99
C MET A 115 8.92 5.62 -7.47
N PRO A 116 8.15 4.79 -8.19
CA PRO A 116 6.78 5.13 -8.54
C PRO A 116 6.01 5.47 -7.27
N ASP A 117 5.19 6.52 -7.30
CA ASP A 117 4.22 6.78 -6.25
C ASP A 117 3.16 5.66 -6.31
N PHE A 118 3.38 4.60 -5.53
CA PHE A 118 2.48 3.44 -5.44
C PHE A 118 1.22 3.70 -4.60
N SER A 119 0.99 4.94 -4.16
CA SER A 119 -0.20 5.32 -3.37
C SER A 119 -1.53 5.12 -4.11
N GLU A 120 -1.50 4.85 -5.42
CA GLU A 120 -2.68 4.53 -6.25
C GLU A 120 -2.85 3.05 -6.57
N THR A 121 -2.27 2.13 -5.80
CA THR A 121 -2.50 0.68 -6.00
C THR A 121 -3.86 0.29 -5.42
N THR A 122 -4.77 -0.20 -6.27
CA THR A 122 -6.11 -0.69 -5.86
C THR A 122 -6.22 -2.20 -6.01
N LEU A 123 -7.32 -2.80 -5.50
CA LEU A 123 -7.66 -4.21 -5.77
C LEU A 123 -7.79 -4.54 -7.26
N PHE A 124 -7.97 -3.54 -8.13
CA PHE A 124 -8.14 -3.69 -9.57
C PHE A 124 -6.85 -3.39 -10.37
N GLY A 125 -5.75 -3.08 -9.67
CA GLY A 125 -4.46 -2.69 -10.25
C GLY A 125 -4.04 -1.26 -9.93
N GLY A 126 -2.82 -0.91 -10.33
CA GLY A 126 -2.23 0.44 -10.22
C GLY A 126 -2.37 1.24 -11.51
N THR A 127 -2.04 2.53 -11.45
CA THR A 127 -2.11 3.44 -12.62
C THR A 127 -0.86 3.43 -13.50
N GLN A 128 0.21 2.79 -13.03
CA GLN A 128 1.48 2.65 -13.75
C GLN A 128 1.80 1.18 -13.96
N SER A 129 2.36 0.87 -15.13
CA SER A 129 2.86 -0.47 -15.41
C SER A 129 4.27 -0.66 -14.86
N ILE A 130 4.55 -1.85 -14.35
CA ILE A 130 5.88 -2.35 -14.01
C ILE A 130 6.43 -3.33 -15.07
N GLY A 131 5.71 -3.50 -16.18
CA GLY A 131 6.15 -4.25 -17.37
C GLY A 131 5.68 -5.70 -17.44
N ASN A 132 5.31 -6.33 -16.32
CA ASN A 132 4.78 -7.70 -16.26
C ASN A 132 3.34 -7.75 -15.74
N ASP A 133 2.55 -6.73 -16.07
CA ASP A 133 1.16 -6.59 -15.60
C ASP A 133 0.14 -7.04 -16.63
N PHE A 134 -1.06 -7.28 -16.15
CA PHE A 134 -2.26 -7.36 -16.97
C PHE A 134 -2.89 -5.97 -17.13
N VAL A 135 -3.09 -5.55 -18.38
CA VAL A 135 -3.71 -4.26 -18.71
C VAL A 135 -5.24 -4.39 -18.64
N GLY A 136 -5.83 -3.79 -17.63
CA GLY A 136 -7.27 -3.74 -17.38
C GLY A 136 -7.98 -2.66 -18.18
N THR A 137 -9.08 -3.04 -18.82
CA THR A 137 -10.00 -2.16 -19.54
C THR A 137 -11.40 -2.27 -18.96
N PHE A 138 -11.92 -1.17 -18.45
CA PHE A 138 -13.28 -1.11 -17.92
C PHE A 138 -14.30 -0.73 -19.00
N TYR A 139 -15.40 -1.48 -19.05
CA TYR A 139 -16.55 -1.26 -19.91
C TYR A 139 -17.81 -1.08 -19.06
N ASP A 140 -18.56 -0.03 -19.38
CA ASP A 140 -19.87 0.21 -18.79
C ASP A 140 -20.96 0.00 -19.85
N PHE A 141 -21.76 -1.04 -19.66
CA PHE A 141 -22.79 -1.44 -20.61
C PHE A 141 -24.05 -0.59 -20.49
N LYS A 142 -24.13 0.25 -19.45
CA LYS A 142 -25.22 1.21 -19.21
C LYS A 142 -25.02 2.52 -19.95
N ARG A 143 -23.88 2.69 -20.64
CA ARG A 143 -23.55 3.89 -21.41
C ARG A 143 -23.14 3.53 -22.83
N ASP A 144 -23.44 4.41 -23.77
CA ASP A 144 -22.92 4.31 -25.13
C ASP A 144 -21.45 4.79 -25.21
N GLN A 145 -20.81 4.60 -26.35
CA GLN A 145 -19.44 5.06 -26.61
C GLN A 145 -19.20 6.57 -26.39
N ARG A 146 -20.26 7.40 -26.30
CA ARG A 146 -20.18 8.84 -26.01
C ARG A 146 -20.47 9.16 -24.53
N GLY A 147 -20.63 8.15 -23.69
CA GLY A 147 -20.93 8.28 -22.27
C GLY A 147 -22.40 8.58 -21.96
N ARG A 148 -23.31 8.51 -22.93
CA ARG A 148 -24.74 8.76 -22.71
C ARG A 148 -25.39 7.50 -22.16
N ASN A 149 -26.25 7.65 -21.15
CA ASN A 149 -26.99 6.52 -20.58
C ASN A 149 -27.85 5.83 -21.66
N ILE A 150 -27.79 4.52 -21.67
CA ILE A 150 -28.62 3.64 -22.51
C ILE A 150 -29.30 2.59 -21.64
N PRO A 151 -30.48 2.07 -22.05
CA PRO A 151 -31.11 0.95 -21.34
C PRO A 151 -30.18 -0.26 -21.31
N MET A 152 -29.97 -0.80 -20.10
CA MET A 152 -29.26 -2.04 -19.86
C MET A 152 -29.87 -2.71 -18.65
N ASP A 153 -30.25 -3.96 -18.81
CA ASP A 153 -30.71 -4.83 -17.74
C ASP A 153 -29.75 -6.01 -17.55
N PRO A 154 -29.79 -6.68 -16.38
CA PRO A 154 -28.96 -7.83 -16.07
C PRO A 154 -28.87 -8.92 -17.16
N LEU A 155 -30.01 -9.36 -17.70
CA LEU A 155 -30.05 -10.45 -18.69
C LEU A 155 -29.47 -10.02 -20.03
N ALA A 156 -29.73 -8.78 -20.45
CA ALA A 156 -29.13 -8.23 -21.65
C ALA A 156 -27.60 -8.12 -21.52
N PHE A 157 -27.10 -7.73 -20.34
CA PHE A 157 -25.67 -7.65 -20.06
C PHE A 157 -25.00 -9.03 -20.11
N THR A 158 -25.52 -10.02 -19.38
CA THR A 158 -24.94 -11.38 -19.37
C THR A 158 -25.02 -12.05 -20.74
N ALA A 159 -26.08 -11.82 -21.52
CA ALA A 159 -26.17 -12.31 -22.90
C ALA A 159 -25.06 -11.74 -23.81
N VAL A 160 -24.70 -10.47 -23.63
CA VAL A 160 -23.58 -9.84 -24.37
C VAL A 160 -22.24 -10.47 -23.98
N LEU A 161 -22.03 -10.72 -22.68
CA LEU A 161 -20.81 -11.37 -22.20
C LEU A 161 -20.71 -12.84 -22.64
N ALA A 162 -21.80 -13.61 -22.55
CA ALA A 162 -21.87 -14.97 -23.05
C ALA A 162 -21.58 -15.04 -24.55
N LYS A 163 -22.08 -14.06 -25.33
CA LYS A 163 -21.74 -13.93 -26.75
C LYS A 163 -20.26 -13.64 -26.94
N PHE A 164 -19.67 -12.74 -26.15
CA PHE A 164 -18.24 -12.42 -26.22
C PHE A 164 -17.36 -13.65 -25.94
N VAL A 165 -17.63 -14.39 -24.86
CA VAL A 165 -16.87 -15.58 -24.47
C VAL A 165 -16.99 -16.69 -25.54
N ARG A 166 -18.21 -16.94 -26.06
CA ARG A 166 -18.44 -17.95 -27.13
C ARG A 166 -17.83 -17.58 -28.48
N ASN A 167 -17.64 -16.29 -28.75
CA ASN A 167 -17.17 -15.80 -30.04
C ASN A 167 -15.74 -15.25 -29.96
N ASP A 168 -14.85 -16.01 -29.32
CA ASP A 168 -13.40 -15.80 -29.41
C ASP A 168 -12.93 -14.45 -28.85
N TRP A 169 -13.63 -13.93 -27.84
CA TRP A 169 -13.20 -12.75 -27.06
C TRP A 169 -12.95 -11.49 -27.91
N LYS A 170 -13.73 -11.32 -28.98
CA LYS A 170 -13.61 -10.17 -29.89
C LYS A 170 -14.16 -8.90 -29.24
N THR A 171 -13.27 -7.98 -28.87
CA THR A 171 -13.62 -6.70 -28.21
C THR A 171 -14.49 -5.78 -29.08
N SER A 172 -14.61 -6.04 -30.39
CA SER A 172 -15.54 -5.35 -31.28
C SER A 172 -17.01 -5.47 -30.84
N TYR A 173 -17.37 -6.54 -30.10
CA TYR A 173 -18.70 -6.68 -29.50
C TYR A 173 -19.00 -5.59 -28.47
N PHE A 174 -17.98 -4.97 -27.90
CA PHE A 174 -18.10 -3.91 -26.91
C PHE A 174 -18.02 -2.49 -27.51
N SER A 175 -17.77 -2.36 -28.81
CA SER A 175 -17.53 -1.07 -29.48
C SER A 175 -18.64 -0.03 -29.31
N ARG A 176 -19.88 -0.47 -29.10
CA ARG A 176 -21.03 0.43 -28.89
C ARG A 176 -21.13 0.99 -27.47
N TYR A 177 -20.46 0.34 -26.51
CA TYR A 177 -20.55 0.66 -25.09
C TYR A 177 -19.45 1.62 -24.66
N TYR A 178 -19.67 2.27 -23.53
CA TYR A 178 -18.66 3.14 -22.94
C TYR A 178 -17.46 2.33 -22.47
N ARG A 179 -16.27 2.88 -22.70
CA ARG A 179 -15.00 2.35 -22.24
C ARG A 179 -14.28 3.45 -21.46
N SER A 180 -13.91 3.18 -20.21
CA SER A 180 -13.15 4.16 -19.43
C SER A 180 -11.83 4.47 -20.15
N PRO A 181 -11.42 5.75 -20.23
CA PRO A 181 -10.09 6.11 -20.73
C PRO A 181 -8.98 5.66 -19.77
N LYS A 182 -9.26 5.50 -18.47
CA LYS A 182 -8.29 5.05 -17.49
C LYS A 182 -8.05 3.55 -17.64
N LYS A 183 -6.79 3.16 -17.73
CA LYS A 183 -6.34 1.76 -17.63
C LYS A 183 -5.78 1.51 -16.24
N LEU A 184 -5.90 0.27 -15.78
CA LEU A 184 -5.22 -0.21 -14.58
C LEU A 184 -4.31 -1.36 -14.95
N TYR A 185 -3.20 -1.49 -14.24
CA TYR A 185 -2.18 -2.52 -14.43
C TYR A 185 -2.19 -3.42 -13.20
N ALA A 186 -2.65 -4.66 -13.38
CA ALA A 186 -2.85 -5.61 -12.29
C ALA A 186 -1.79 -6.72 -12.35
N THR A 187 -1.14 -6.97 -11.22
CA THR A 187 -0.20 -8.09 -11.06
C THR A 187 -0.86 -9.30 -10.42
N THR A 188 -2.09 -9.17 -9.91
CA THR A 188 -2.87 -10.22 -9.25
C THR A 188 -4.36 -9.96 -9.42
N PHE A 189 -5.18 -11.00 -9.24
CA PHE A 189 -6.64 -10.93 -9.25
C PHE A 189 -7.18 -11.52 -7.96
N MET A 190 -6.88 -10.86 -6.85
CA MET A 190 -7.36 -11.24 -5.53
C MET A 190 -8.21 -10.10 -4.97
N ILE A 191 -9.47 -10.06 -5.38
CA ILE A 191 -10.48 -9.10 -4.94
C ILE A 191 -11.42 -9.84 -3.98
N PRO A 192 -11.22 -9.71 -2.65
CA PRO A 192 -12.10 -10.32 -1.66
C PRO A 192 -13.50 -9.70 -1.70
N PRO A 193 -14.44 -10.15 -0.84
CA PRO A 193 -15.77 -9.56 -0.78
C PRO A 193 -15.75 -8.06 -0.47
N VAL A 194 -16.07 -7.26 -1.49
CA VAL A 194 -16.15 -5.80 -1.45
C VAL A 194 -17.47 -5.32 -2.06
N LEU A 195 -17.67 -4.01 -2.16
CA LEU A 195 -18.78 -3.46 -2.94
C LEU A 195 -18.40 -3.32 -4.41
N SER A 196 -19.29 -3.73 -5.28
CA SER A 196 -19.24 -3.58 -6.74
C SER A 196 -18.92 -2.17 -7.25
N LEU A 197 -19.28 -1.12 -6.52
CA LEU A 197 -18.99 0.28 -6.87
C LEU A 197 -17.49 0.61 -6.87
N LEU A 198 -16.65 -0.20 -6.22
CA LEU A 198 -15.22 0.06 -6.15
C LEU A 198 -14.54 -0.07 -7.52
N ALA A 199 -15.03 -0.95 -8.41
CA ALA A 199 -14.43 -1.11 -9.72
C ALA A 199 -14.59 0.16 -10.58
N PRO A 200 -15.80 0.72 -10.79
CA PRO A 200 -15.93 1.99 -11.48
C PRO A 200 -15.06 3.12 -10.87
N GLU A 201 -15.02 3.24 -9.54
CA GLU A 201 -14.18 4.23 -8.86
C GLU A 201 -12.69 4.06 -9.17
N ALA A 202 -12.16 2.83 -9.08
CA ALA A 202 -10.77 2.54 -9.40
C ALA A 202 -10.42 2.94 -10.85
N PHE A 203 -11.34 2.69 -11.78
CA PHE A 203 -11.25 3.08 -13.18
C PHE A 203 -11.63 4.54 -13.47
N GLY A 204 -11.72 5.39 -12.45
CA GLY A 204 -11.92 6.85 -12.62
C GLY A 204 -13.35 7.24 -12.98
N GLU A 205 -14.32 6.39 -12.70
CA GLU A 205 -15.74 6.56 -13.03
C GLU A 205 -16.63 6.60 -11.76
N PRO A 206 -16.33 7.46 -10.77
CA PRO A 206 -16.89 7.35 -9.42
C PRO A 206 -18.40 7.62 -9.33
N ASP A 207 -19.00 8.23 -10.34
CA ASP A 207 -20.45 8.48 -10.41
C ASP A 207 -21.23 7.35 -11.10
N THR A 208 -20.51 6.31 -11.55
CA THR A 208 -21.11 5.13 -12.18
C THR A 208 -21.62 4.18 -11.10
N ILE A 209 -22.90 3.81 -11.21
CA ILE A 209 -23.51 2.80 -10.34
C ILE A 209 -22.86 1.44 -10.64
N GLY A 210 -22.50 0.70 -9.59
CA GLY A 210 -21.75 -0.56 -9.65
C GLY A 210 -22.58 -1.76 -10.13
N TYR A 211 -23.20 -1.71 -11.30
CA TYR A 211 -23.84 -2.90 -11.92
C TYR A 211 -23.66 -2.90 -13.44
N CYS A 212 -23.80 -4.06 -14.09
CA CYS A 212 -23.69 -4.22 -15.54
C CYS A 212 -22.41 -3.58 -16.12
N TRP A 213 -21.28 -3.89 -15.49
CA TRP A 213 -19.96 -3.48 -15.93
C TRP A 213 -19.04 -4.70 -16.03
N MET A 214 -17.98 -4.57 -16.83
CA MET A 214 -16.95 -5.60 -16.95
C MET A 214 -15.57 -4.94 -17.00
N ALA A 215 -14.58 -5.52 -16.34
CA ALA A 215 -13.18 -5.24 -16.59
C ALA A 215 -12.55 -6.41 -17.36
N HIS A 216 -11.88 -6.11 -18.47
CA HIS A 216 -11.16 -7.07 -19.30
C HIS A 216 -9.66 -6.81 -19.19
N TYR A 217 -8.95 -7.79 -18.66
CA TYR A 217 -7.52 -7.79 -18.46
C TYR A 217 -6.82 -8.63 -19.52
N LYS A 218 -5.73 -8.11 -20.09
CA LYS A 218 -4.87 -8.81 -21.06
C LYS A 218 -3.42 -8.70 -20.62
N GLY A 219 -2.70 -9.81 -20.66
CA GLY A 219 -1.29 -9.88 -20.26
C GLY A 219 -0.63 -11.16 -20.76
N GLN A 220 0.63 -11.34 -20.35
CA GLN A 220 1.40 -12.55 -20.64
C GLN A 220 1.49 -13.41 -19.38
N LEU A 221 1.37 -14.72 -19.57
CA LEU A 221 1.54 -15.74 -18.56
C LEU A 221 2.85 -16.47 -18.85
N VAL A 222 3.85 -16.23 -18.03
CA VAL A 222 5.19 -16.79 -18.21
C VAL A 222 5.78 -17.16 -16.87
N HIS A 223 6.67 -18.15 -16.84
CA HIS A 223 7.44 -18.49 -15.65
C HIS A 223 8.88 -18.82 -16.04
N LYS A 224 9.85 -18.39 -15.23
CA LYS A 224 11.30 -18.60 -15.48
C LYS A 224 11.72 -20.07 -15.47
N ASP A 225 10.98 -20.90 -14.74
CA ASP A 225 11.19 -22.33 -14.60
C ASP A 225 9.98 -23.09 -15.17
N ALA A 226 10.16 -24.34 -15.58
CA ALA A 226 9.06 -25.19 -16.01
C ALA A 226 8.08 -25.39 -14.85
N ILE A 227 6.79 -25.21 -15.09
CA ILE A 227 5.76 -25.31 -14.06
C ILE A 227 4.46 -25.87 -14.64
N THR A 228 3.87 -26.83 -13.94
CA THR A 228 2.49 -27.26 -14.17
C THR A 228 1.63 -26.82 -13.00
N PHE A 229 0.55 -26.10 -13.29
CA PHE A 229 -0.33 -25.52 -12.30
C PHE A 229 -1.76 -25.40 -12.84
N ARG A 230 -2.72 -25.12 -11.97
CA ARG A 230 -4.09 -24.77 -12.35
C ARG A 230 -4.62 -23.64 -11.48
N PHE A 231 -5.61 -22.94 -12.01
CA PHE A 231 -6.27 -21.87 -11.28
C PHE A 231 -7.38 -22.40 -10.39
N TRP A 232 -7.57 -21.79 -9.23
CA TRP A 232 -8.80 -21.87 -8.45
C TRP A 232 -9.43 -20.49 -8.45
N GLY A 233 -10.73 -20.40 -8.67
CA GLY A 233 -11.38 -19.09 -8.71
C GLY A 233 -12.75 -19.06 -8.06
N MET A 234 -13.14 -17.86 -7.66
CA MET A 234 -14.51 -17.54 -7.24
C MET A 234 -14.84 -16.13 -7.73
N GLY A 235 -15.92 -16.02 -8.50
CA GLY A 235 -16.49 -14.78 -8.97
C GLY A 235 -17.89 -14.57 -8.37
N ASP A 236 -18.11 -13.37 -7.85
CA ASP A 236 -19.43 -12.79 -7.59
C ASP A 236 -19.40 -11.43 -8.30
N ASP A 237 -19.88 -11.31 -9.54
CA ASP A 237 -20.63 -12.34 -10.28
C ASP A 237 -19.82 -13.12 -11.32
N ILE A 238 -18.89 -12.47 -12.02
CA ILE A 238 -18.28 -13.05 -13.23
C ILE A 238 -16.77 -13.12 -13.03
N LEU A 239 -16.21 -14.30 -13.28
CA LEU A 239 -14.77 -14.53 -13.44
C LEU A 239 -14.56 -15.62 -14.48
N VAL A 240 -13.90 -15.26 -15.60
CA VAL A 240 -13.53 -16.22 -16.65
C VAL A 240 -12.08 -15.98 -17.05
N VAL A 241 -11.32 -17.07 -17.15
CA VAL A 241 -9.90 -17.06 -17.53
C VAL A 241 -9.70 -17.79 -18.84
N ARG A 242 -8.96 -17.16 -19.74
CA ARG A 242 -8.56 -17.71 -21.03
C ARG A 242 -7.04 -17.70 -21.12
N VAL A 243 -6.45 -18.82 -21.53
CA VAL A 243 -5.02 -18.98 -21.77
C VAL A 243 -4.82 -19.58 -23.16
N ASP A 244 -3.95 -18.97 -23.96
CA ASP A 244 -3.61 -19.37 -25.32
C ASP A 244 -4.82 -19.76 -26.17
N GLY A 245 -5.79 -18.85 -26.20
CA GLY A 245 -7.00 -19.04 -27.00
C GLY A 245 -8.11 -19.86 -26.33
N THR A 246 -7.83 -20.59 -25.26
CA THR A 246 -8.73 -21.57 -24.63
C THR A 246 -9.24 -21.09 -23.28
N VAL A 247 -10.54 -21.24 -23.00
CA VAL A 247 -11.08 -20.98 -21.65
C VAL A 247 -10.64 -22.14 -20.74
N VAL A 248 -9.93 -21.82 -19.66
CA VAL A 248 -9.33 -22.80 -18.72
C VAL A 248 -9.98 -22.76 -17.34
N LEU A 249 -10.80 -21.73 -17.06
CA LEU A 249 -11.58 -21.59 -15.84
C LEU A 249 -12.77 -20.66 -16.10
N SER A 250 -13.96 -21.07 -15.68
CA SER A 250 -15.11 -20.19 -15.44
C SER A 250 -15.58 -20.39 -14.01
N ALA A 251 -15.43 -19.35 -13.19
CA ALA A 251 -15.82 -19.35 -11.79
C ALA A 251 -16.97 -18.37 -11.50
N CYS A 252 -17.89 -18.20 -12.47
CA CYS A 252 -19.02 -17.30 -12.33
C CYS A 252 -19.97 -17.75 -11.20
N TRP A 253 -20.74 -16.82 -10.64
CA TRP A 253 -21.72 -17.07 -9.59
C TRP A 253 -22.82 -18.02 -10.09
N PRO A 254 -23.16 -19.08 -9.33
CA PRO A 254 -24.19 -20.03 -9.72
C PRO A 254 -25.59 -19.46 -9.44
N ASP A 255 -26.12 -18.70 -10.40
CA ASP A 255 -27.38 -17.96 -10.26
C ASP A 255 -28.62 -18.77 -10.65
N ASN A 256 -28.44 -20.01 -11.09
CA ASN A 256 -29.51 -20.87 -11.64
C ASN A 256 -30.29 -20.18 -12.76
N GLY A 257 -29.62 -19.32 -13.53
CA GLY A 257 -30.19 -18.58 -14.66
C GLY A 257 -31.06 -17.38 -14.30
N TRP A 258 -31.09 -16.92 -13.04
CA TRP A 258 -31.88 -15.74 -12.64
C TRP A 258 -31.49 -14.49 -13.42
N TRP A 259 -30.19 -14.22 -13.52
CA TRP A 259 -29.58 -13.12 -14.27
C TRP A 259 -28.80 -13.62 -15.50
N GLY A 260 -28.76 -14.93 -15.72
CA GLY A 260 -28.08 -15.57 -16.84
C GLY A 260 -26.56 -15.64 -16.66
N ILE A 261 -26.06 -15.52 -15.43
CA ILE A 261 -24.63 -15.53 -15.11
C ILE A 261 -24.00 -16.87 -15.50
N ASP A 262 -24.68 -17.98 -15.22
CA ASP A 262 -24.28 -19.34 -15.61
C ASP A 262 -23.98 -19.48 -17.12
N SER A 263 -24.60 -18.64 -17.95
CA SER A 263 -24.45 -18.69 -19.40
C SER A 263 -23.15 -18.05 -19.92
N VAL A 264 -22.49 -17.19 -19.12
CA VAL A 264 -21.33 -16.39 -19.55
C VAL A 264 -20.13 -17.29 -19.87
N GLY A 265 -19.78 -18.17 -18.94
CA GLY A 265 -18.65 -19.10 -19.08
C GLY A 265 -19.04 -20.51 -19.49
N SER A 266 -20.27 -20.73 -19.96
CA SER A 266 -20.86 -22.06 -20.22
C SER A 266 -20.15 -22.92 -21.29
N VAL A 267 -19.11 -22.39 -21.93
CA VAL A 267 -18.26 -23.12 -22.88
C VAL A 267 -17.25 -24.02 -22.20
N TRP A 268 -17.10 -23.89 -20.88
CA TRP A 268 -16.15 -24.62 -20.06
C TRP A 268 -16.86 -25.22 -18.84
N GLN A 269 -16.37 -26.38 -18.39
CA GLN A 269 -16.80 -27.03 -17.15
C GLN A 269 -15.59 -27.71 -16.51
N SER A 270 -15.48 -27.61 -15.19
CA SER A 270 -14.39 -28.25 -14.45
C SER A 270 -14.43 -29.78 -14.59
N SER A 271 -13.26 -30.38 -14.78
CA SER A 271 -13.05 -31.82 -14.68
C SER A 271 -12.62 -32.28 -13.27
N SER A 272 -12.38 -31.35 -12.35
CA SER A 272 -11.88 -31.64 -11.01
C SER A 272 -13.00 -32.02 -10.04
N ALA A 273 -12.79 -33.09 -9.28
CA ALA A 273 -13.71 -33.48 -8.20
C ALA A 273 -13.73 -32.50 -7.01
N ASP A 274 -12.75 -31.58 -6.95
CA ASP A 274 -12.69 -30.53 -5.93
C ASP A 274 -13.38 -29.23 -6.36
N SER A 275 -13.91 -29.15 -7.59
CA SER A 275 -14.71 -27.99 -8.01
C SER A 275 -15.97 -27.88 -7.15
N ARG A 276 -16.29 -26.65 -6.72
CA ARG A 276 -17.42 -26.35 -5.81
C ARG A 276 -17.40 -27.15 -4.51
N LYS A 277 -16.23 -27.52 -4.02
CA LYS A 277 -16.06 -28.24 -2.75
C LYS A 277 -15.74 -27.32 -1.58
N TYR A 278 -14.81 -26.39 -1.77
CA TYR A 278 -14.27 -25.53 -0.71
C TYR A 278 -14.65 -24.08 -0.92
N PHE A 279 -14.85 -23.35 0.18
CA PHE A 279 -15.11 -21.91 0.14
C PHE A 279 -13.86 -21.11 -0.21
N MET A 280 -14.07 -20.02 -0.94
CA MET A 280 -13.11 -18.96 -1.22
C MET A 280 -13.92 -17.66 -1.31
N GLY A 281 -13.67 -16.70 -0.41
CA GLY A 281 -14.59 -15.59 -0.22
C GLY A 281 -15.91 -16.11 0.37
N HIS A 282 -17.04 -15.71 -0.22
CA HIS A 282 -18.36 -16.03 0.35
C HIS A 282 -19.11 -17.18 -0.36
N ASN A 283 -18.47 -17.90 -1.28
CA ASN A 283 -19.04 -19.07 -1.95
C ASN A 283 -17.94 -20.08 -2.29
N LYS A 284 -18.31 -21.20 -2.89
CA LYS A 284 -17.40 -22.29 -3.25
C LYS A 284 -16.67 -22.00 -4.54
N SER A 285 -15.35 -22.22 -4.54
CA SER A 285 -14.48 -22.01 -5.69
C SER A 285 -14.65 -23.08 -6.77
N ASP A 286 -14.44 -22.70 -8.03
CA ASP A 286 -14.23 -23.62 -9.14
C ASP A 286 -12.75 -23.90 -9.36
N VAL A 287 -12.45 -25.09 -9.88
CA VAL A 287 -11.09 -25.55 -10.14
C VAL A 287 -10.86 -25.66 -11.65
N GLY A 288 -9.85 -24.95 -12.14
CA GLY A 288 -9.49 -24.84 -13.54
C GLY A 288 -8.77 -26.07 -14.10
N ASP A 289 -8.47 -26.01 -15.39
CA ASP A 289 -7.66 -27.00 -16.08
C ASP A 289 -6.17 -26.85 -15.75
N TRP A 290 -5.43 -27.96 -15.86
CA TRP A 290 -3.97 -27.95 -15.74
C TRP A 290 -3.34 -27.24 -16.94
N ILE A 291 -2.36 -26.39 -16.65
CA ILE A 291 -1.60 -25.58 -17.60
C ILE A 291 -0.12 -25.87 -17.35
N THR A 292 0.62 -26.16 -18.41
CA THR A 292 2.08 -26.32 -18.36
C THR A 292 2.74 -25.16 -19.07
N LEU A 293 3.64 -24.47 -18.38
CA LEU A 293 4.49 -23.43 -18.96
C LEU A 293 5.91 -23.96 -19.13
N GLU A 294 6.41 -23.81 -20.35
CA GLU A 294 7.83 -24.00 -20.62
C GLU A 294 8.63 -22.78 -20.12
N PRO A 295 9.87 -22.98 -19.64
CA PRO A 295 10.70 -21.91 -19.10
C PRO A 295 10.84 -20.72 -20.06
N GLY A 296 10.38 -19.54 -19.65
CA GLY A 296 10.52 -18.29 -20.40
C GLY A 296 9.70 -18.21 -21.70
N VAL A 297 8.79 -19.16 -21.95
CA VAL A 297 7.87 -19.12 -23.09
C VAL A 297 6.55 -18.50 -22.64
N PRO A 298 6.23 -17.26 -23.05
CA PRO A 298 5.00 -16.62 -22.63
C PRO A 298 3.80 -17.17 -23.40
N LEU A 299 2.68 -17.34 -22.69
CA LEU A 299 1.36 -17.58 -23.27
C LEU A 299 0.48 -16.34 -23.08
N ASP A 300 -0.35 -16.03 -24.08
CA ASP A 300 -1.37 -14.99 -23.93
C ASP A 300 -2.39 -15.41 -22.86
N MET A 301 -2.67 -14.53 -21.91
CA MET A 301 -3.72 -14.73 -20.92
C MET A 301 -4.68 -13.54 -20.90
N GLU A 302 -5.97 -13.86 -20.86
CA GLU A 302 -7.05 -12.89 -20.73
C GLU A 302 -7.94 -13.28 -19.55
N LEU A 303 -8.41 -12.27 -18.81
CA LEU A 303 -9.33 -12.45 -17.70
C LEU A 303 -10.44 -11.41 -17.79
N ILE A 304 -11.69 -11.85 -17.67
CA ILE A 304 -12.81 -10.95 -17.46
C ILE A 304 -13.34 -11.11 -16.05
N ILE A 305 -13.62 -9.96 -15.44
CA ILE A 305 -14.43 -9.87 -14.23
C ILE A 305 -15.61 -8.93 -14.49
N GLY A 306 -16.74 -9.18 -13.85
CA GLY A 306 -17.93 -8.37 -14.07
C GLY A 306 -18.98 -8.58 -13.01
N GLU A 307 -19.94 -7.66 -13.01
CA GLU A 307 -20.91 -7.51 -11.93
C GLU A 307 -22.33 -7.33 -12.47
N VAL A 308 -23.27 -8.07 -11.89
CA VAL A 308 -24.70 -8.06 -12.16
C VAL A 308 -25.48 -8.84 -11.08
N PRO A 309 -26.44 -8.24 -10.35
CA PRO A 309 -27.14 -6.99 -10.65
C PRO A 309 -26.60 -5.77 -9.89
N GLY A 310 -25.45 -5.88 -9.21
CA GLY A 310 -24.94 -4.87 -8.29
C GLY A 310 -24.98 -5.36 -6.83
N GLY A 311 -24.25 -4.67 -5.95
CA GLY A 311 -24.17 -5.02 -4.53
C GLY A 311 -22.78 -5.45 -4.11
N GLY A 312 -22.66 -6.67 -3.58
CA GLY A 312 -21.36 -7.30 -3.26
C GLY A 312 -20.61 -7.66 -4.55
N PHE A 313 -19.29 -7.73 -4.49
CA PHE A 313 -18.46 -8.16 -5.60
C PHE A 313 -17.25 -8.95 -5.08
N VAL A 314 -16.91 -10.04 -5.77
CA VAL A 314 -15.73 -10.86 -5.55
C VAL A 314 -15.12 -11.27 -6.88
N ALA A 315 -13.79 -11.24 -6.95
CA ALA A 315 -13.04 -11.89 -8.01
C ALA A 315 -11.70 -12.36 -7.46
N MET A 316 -11.66 -13.62 -7.03
CA MET A 316 -10.49 -14.23 -6.42
C MET A 316 -9.91 -15.29 -7.33
N LEU A 317 -8.60 -15.22 -7.59
CA LEU A 317 -7.84 -16.17 -8.39
C LEU A 317 -6.60 -16.64 -7.61
N ALA A 318 -6.59 -17.93 -7.28
CA ALA A 318 -5.48 -18.61 -6.62
C ALA A 318 -4.86 -19.67 -7.54
N VAL A 319 -3.69 -20.19 -7.15
CA VAL A 319 -2.89 -21.12 -7.93
C VAL A 319 -2.60 -22.37 -7.13
N GLU A 320 -2.89 -23.52 -7.72
CA GLU A 320 -2.43 -24.83 -7.26
C GLU A 320 -1.35 -25.34 -8.20
N VAL A 321 -0.18 -25.68 -7.66
CA VAL A 321 0.94 -26.25 -8.39
C VAL A 321 0.90 -27.76 -8.26
N GLU A 322 1.11 -28.47 -9.37
CA GLU A 322 1.05 -29.93 -9.40
C GLU A 322 2.07 -30.55 -8.42
N GLY A 323 1.60 -31.50 -7.61
CA GLY A 323 2.44 -32.22 -6.64
C GLY A 323 2.84 -31.43 -5.39
N VAL A 324 2.39 -30.19 -5.22
CA VAL A 324 2.65 -29.40 -4.01
C VAL A 324 1.56 -29.64 -2.97
N GLU A 325 1.97 -29.93 -1.73
CA GLU A 325 1.07 -29.98 -0.59
C GLU A 325 0.89 -28.61 0.05
N TYR A 326 -0.35 -28.25 0.35
CA TYR A 326 -0.71 -26.96 0.94
C TYR A 326 -1.18 -27.12 2.39
N PRO A 327 -0.86 -26.16 3.27
CA PRO A 327 -1.48 -26.07 4.58
C PRO A 327 -3.01 -26.06 4.46
N LYS A 328 -3.70 -26.66 5.42
CA LYS A 328 -5.15 -26.64 5.46
C LYS A 328 -5.66 -25.45 6.24
N GLY A 329 -6.65 -24.78 5.68
CA GLY A 329 -7.40 -23.72 6.33
C GLY A 329 -8.36 -24.26 7.39
N PRO A 330 -9.06 -23.37 8.10
CA PRO A 330 -10.02 -23.75 9.14
C PRO A 330 -11.11 -24.72 8.66
N GLN A 331 -11.43 -24.71 7.36
CA GLN A 331 -12.46 -25.55 6.74
C GLN A 331 -11.92 -26.87 6.17
N GLY A 332 -10.62 -27.12 6.32
CA GLY A 332 -9.93 -28.21 5.65
C GLY A 332 -9.66 -27.95 4.15
N ASN A 333 -9.96 -26.75 3.65
CA ASN A 333 -9.59 -26.29 2.31
C ASN A 333 -8.06 -26.11 2.20
N PRO A 334 -7.44 -26.31 1.03
CA PRO A 334 -6.05 -25.94 0.83
C PRO A 334 -5.91 -24.41 0.87
N ILE A 335 -4.93 -23.90 1.61
CA ILE A 335 -4.56 -22.48 1.60
C ILE A 335 -3.65 -22.26 0.40
N LEU A 336 -4.26 -21.96 -0.73
CA LEU A 336 -3.56 -21.76 -2.00
C LEU A 336 -2.95 -20.35 -2.09
N PRO A 337 -1.77 -20.19 -2.70
CA PRO A 337 -1.22 -18.87 -3.01
C PRO A 337 -2.07 -18.15 -4.07
N ILE A 338 -2.14 -16.82 -3.98
CA ILE A 338 -2.76 -16.00 -5.02
C ILE A 338 -2.00 -16.13 -6.34
N PHE A 339 -2.70 -15.98 -7.47
CA PHE A 339 -2.02 -15.73 -8.74
C PHE A 339 -1.30 -14.38 -8.68
N LYS A 340 -0.01 -14.34 -9.04
CA LYS A 340 0.76 -13.10 -9.06
C LYS A 340 1.87 -13.09 -10.12
N THR A 341 2.08 -11.96 -10.78
CA THR A 341 3.18 -11.75 -11.75
C THR A 341 4.36 -10.96 -11.17
N SER A 342 4.18 -10.39 -9.98
CA SER A 342 5.22 -9.76 -9.16
C SER A 342 4.97 -10.06 -7.69
N GLU A 343 5.98 -9.88 -6.84
CA GLU A 343 5.72 -9.88 -5.40
C GLU A 343 4.81 -8.69 -5.02
N PRO A 344 3.71 -8.90 -4.28
CA PRO A 344 2.86 -7.81 -3.82
C PRO A 344 3.62 -6.86 -2.91
N SER A 345 3.43 -5.56 -3.10
CA SER A 345 3.90 -4.56 -2.13
C SER A 345 3.15 -4.72 -0.80
N LEU A 346 3.72 -4.23 0.31
CA LEU A 346 3.03 -4.20 1.60
C LEU A 346 1.67 -3.49 1.50
N ASP A 347 1.60 -2.43 0.71
CA ASP A 347 0.38 -1.67 0.47
C ASP A 347 -0.72 -2.50 -0.19
N LEU A 348 -0.37 -3.33 -1.19
CA LEU A 348 -1.31 -4.23 -1.84
C LEU A 348 -1.71 -5.38 -0.91
N ILE A 349 -0.77 -5.93 -0.14
CA ILE A 349 -1.04 -6.97 0.85
C ILE A 349 -2.07 -6.48 1.86
N GLU A 350 -1.85 -5.30 2.45
CA GLU A 350 -2.78 -4.70 3.40
C GLU A 350 -4.14 -4.40 2.75
N THR A 351 -4.16 -3.93 1.49
CA THR A 351 -5.40 -3.67 0.77
C THR A 351 -6.21 -4.96 0.54
N ILE A 352 -5.56 -6.08 0.24
CA ILE A 352 -6.22 -7.39 0.12
C ILE A 352 -6.65 -7.89 1.50
N HIS A 353 -5.76 -7.86 2.49
CA HIS A 353 -6.03 -8.32 3.86
C HIS A 353 -7.16 -7.54 4.53
N ALA A 354 -7.34 -6.27 4.14
CA ALA A 354 -8.45 -5.47 4.62
C ALA A 354 -9.76 -6.23 4.49
N ASP A 355 -10.04 -6.93 3.39
CA ASP A 355 -11.32 -7.63 3.19
C ASP A 355 -11.20 -9.15 3.05
N LEU A 356 -9.99 -9.70 3.20
CA LEU A 356 -9.73 -11.14 3.09
C LEU A 356 -9.76 -11.83 4.46
N VAL A 357 -10.62 -12.84 4.60
CA VAL A 357 -10.69 -13.70 5.80
C VAL A 357 -9.35 -14.43 6.02
N PRO A 358 -8.80 -14.45 7.26
CA PRO A 358 -7.57 -15.18 7.56
C PRO A 358 -7.68 -16.67 7.23
N GLY A 359 -6.68 -17.22 6.54
CA GLY A 359 -6.57 -18.66 6.28
C GLY A 359 -7.42 -19.19 5.11
N GLU A 360 -7.99 -18.32 4.26
CA GLU A 360 -8.63 -18.76 3.02
C GLU A 360 -7.61 -18.96 1.88
N VAL A 361 -6.73 -17.99 1.66
CA VAL A 361 -5.66 -18.00 0.66
C VAL A 361 -4.39 -17.37 1.22
N CYS A 362 -3.26 -17.68 0.60
CA CYS A 362 -1.96 -17.10 0.96
C CYS A 362 -1.58 -15.97 0.00
N VAL A 363 -1.49 -14.73 0.50
CA VAL A 363 -1.14 -13.54 -0.31
C VAL A 363 0.38 -13.43 -0.54
N THR A 364 1.19 -13.92 0.40
CA THR A 364 2.63 -13.63 0.44
C THR A 364 3.50 -14.68 -0.23
N ASN A 365 3.04 -15.93 -0.34
CA ASN A 365 3.87 -17.05 -0.83
C ASN A 365 3.40 -17.53 -2.21
N GLY A 366 4.06 -18.57 -2.72
CA GLY A 366 3.72 -19.21 -4.00
C GLY A 366 4.52 -18.71 -5.20
N PRO A 367 4.23 -19.24 -6.40
CA PRO A 367 4.94 -18.88 -7.62
C PRO A 367 4.70 -17.42 -8.01
N VAL A 368 5.71 -16.82 -8.65
CA VAL A 368 5.61 -15.50 -9.28
C VAL A 368 5.78 -15.70 -10.78
N PHE A 369 4.71 -15.47 -11.53
CA PHE A 369 4.64 -15.68 -12.98
C PHE A 369 5.37 -14.56 -13.72
N CYS A 370 6.70 -14.69 -13.78
CA CYS A 370 7.63 -13.84 -14.52
C CYS A 370 8.82 -14.68 -15.05
N ASP A 371 9.52 -14.19 -16.07
CA ASP A 371 10.68 -14.84 -16.69
C ASP A 371 12.04 -14.29 -16.20
N TYR A 372 12.02 -13.33 -15.27
CA TYR A 372 13.21 -12.74 -14.65
C TYR A 372 13.35 -13.11 -13.17
N ASN A 373 14.54 -12.93 -12.59
CA ASN A 373 14.76 -13.18 -11.17
C ASN A 373 14.18 -12.04 -10.31
N SER A 374 12.95 -12.21 -9.85
CA SER A 374 12.25 -11.29 -8.93
C SER A 374 12.90 -11.16 -7.55
N SER A 375 13.68 -12.17 -7.11
CA SER A 375 14.36 -12.17 -5.80
C SER A 375 15.51 -11.17 -5.67
N ALA A 376 15.97 -10.56 -6.77
CA ALA A 376 16.97 -9.49 -6.72
C ALA A 376 16.35 -8.11 -6.42
N LEU A 377 15.05 -7.91 -6.69
CA LEU A 377 14.33 -6.65 -6.46
C LEU A 377 13.80 -6.52 -5.02
N SER A 378 13.62 -7.64 -4.31
CA SER A 378 13.14 -7.65 -2.92
C SER A 378 14.22 -7.31 -1.89
N VAL A 379 15.50 -7.46 -2.22
CA VAL A 379 16.61 -7.17 -1.28
C VAL A 379 16.79 -5.65 -1.09
N SER A 380 16.60 -4.85 -2.14
CA SER A 380 16.76 -3.39 -2.08
C SER A 380 15.67 -2.66 -1.28
N THR A 381 14.50 -3.27 -1.10
CA THR A 381 13.37 -2.67 -0.33
C THR A 381 13.30 -3.14 1.11
N VAL A 382 13.91 -4.28 1.44
CA VAL A 382 13.90 -4.82 2.81
C VAL A 382 15.08 -4.28 3.64
N GLU A 383 16.21 -3.96 3.01
CA GLU A 383 17.38 -3.39 3.71
C GLU A 383 17.17 -1.96 4.23
N SER A 384 16.20 -1.20 3.71
CA SER A 384 15.86 0.13 4.27
C SER A 384 14.87 0.06 5.44
N ALA A 385 14.38 -1.12 5.82
CA ALA A 385 13.29 -1.28 6.81
C ALA A 385 13.65 -2.17 8.01
N ARG A 386 14.89 -2.65 8.13
CA ARG A 386 15.34 -3.40 9.31
C ARG A 386 16.54 -2.72 9.96
N THR A 387 16.24 -1.78 10.86
CA THR A 387 17.17 -1.45 11.94
C THR A 387 16.75 -2.30 13.13
N ASP A 388 17.49 -3.38 13.40
CA ASP A 388 17.29 -4.18 14.61
C ASP A 388 17.49 -3.28 15.85
N PRO A 389 16.62 -3.38 16.89
CA PRO A 389 16.87 -2.70 18.15
C PRO A 389 18.05 -3.36 18.87
N PRO A 390 18.93 -2.59 19.54
CA PRO A 390 19.97 -3.18 20.35
C PRO A 390 19.34 -3.91 21.54
N VAL A 391 19.67 -5.19 21.66
CA VAL A 391 19.38 -6.02 22.83
C VAL A 391 20.21 -5.49 24.01
N SER A 392 19.54 -4.86 24.99
CA SER A 392 20.12 -4.63 26.31
C SER A 392 19.46 -5.57 27.32
N ASN A 393 20.15 -6.65 27.66
CA ASN A 393 19.97 -7.34 28.93
C ASN A 393 20.59 -6.45 30.02
N ASP A 394 19.76 -5.80 30.84
CA ASP A 394 20.08 -5.71 32.26
C ASP A 394 18.80 -5.59 33.10
N SER A 395 18.64 -6.58 33.97
CA SER A 395 17.58 -6.69 34.96
C SER A 395 18.09 -6.12 36.26
N GLY A 396 17.62 -4.93 36.62
CA GLY A 396 17.93 -4.31 37.91
C GLY A 396 16.85 -3.31 38.29
N GLY A 397 15.93 -3.74 39.16
CA GLY A 397 14.90 -2.87 39.71
C GLY A 397 15.50 -1.69 40.47
N ARG A 398 15.03 -0.49 40.15
CA ARG A 398 15.06 0.67 41.04
C ARG A 398 13.82 1.52 40.81
N GLU A 399 13.17 1.87 41.90
CA GLU A 399 12.09 2.85 42.03
C GLU A 399 12.40 4.18 41.30
N PRO A 400 11.36 4.93 40.90
CA PRO A 400 11.49 6.02 39.95
C PRO A 400 12.28 7.18 40.54
N PRO A 401 13.27 7.76 39.83
CA PRO A 401 13.81 9.05 40.24
C PRO A 401 12.76 10.11 39.92
N SER A 402 12.24 10.74 40.97
CA SER A 402 11.64 12.07 40.87
C SER A 402 12.69 13.02 40.30
N GLY A 403 12.48 13.50 39.08
CA GLY A 403 13.44 14.37 38.42
C GLY A 403 12.98 14.73 37.03
N ALA A 404 11.87 15.46 36.93
CA ALA A 404 11.53 16.20 35.72
C ALA A 404 12.63 17.25 35.50
N THR A 405 13.56 16.99 34.59
CA THR A 405 14.51 18.00 34.12
C THR A 405 13.75 18.94 33.17
N SER A 406 13.66 20.21 33.57
CA SER A 406 13.01 21.29 32.81
C SER A 406 13.55 21.41 31.37
N PRO A 407 12.72 21.71 30.36
CA PRO A 407 13.16 21.85 28.96
C PRO A 407 13.82 23.20 28.66
N HIS A 408 14.36 23.87 29.66
CA HIS A 408 14.79 25.26 29.58
C HIS A 408 16.30 25.36 29.76
N GLY A 409 17.01 25.83 28.73
CA GLY A 409 18.34 26.45 28.88
C GLY A 409 18.27 27.81 29.58
N GLU A 410 17.34 27.98 30.54
CA GLU A 410 17.11 29.22 31.28
C GLU A 410 18.10 29.35 32.45
N ASP A 411 18.64 28.24 32.97
CA ASP A 411 19.59 28.24 34.11
C ASP A 411 21.08 28.13 33.71
N GLU A 412 21.41 28.17 32.41
CA GLU A 412 22.81 28.05 31.96
C GLU A 412 23.50 29.41 31.89
N MET A 413 24.60 29.56 32.63
CA MET A 413 25.45 30.76 32.58
C MET A 413 26.02 30.91 31.17
N ARG A 414 25.72 32.04 30.52
CA ARG A 414 26.23 32.35 29.18
C ARG A 414 26.88 33.73 29.11
N THR A 415 27.73 33.91 28.11
CA THR A 415 28.36 35.20 27.82
C THR A 415 27.44 36.04 26.94
N TRP A 416 26.96 37.16 27.48
CA TRP A 416 26.15 38.16 26.80
C TRP A 416 27.04 39.27 26.28
N THR A 417 26.86 39.66 25.03
CA THR A 417 27.66 40.67 24.34
C THR A 417 26.81 41.90 24.06
N GLY A 418 27.26 43.05 24.56
CA GLY A 418 26.71 44.35 24.24
C GLY A 418 27.12 44.82 22.84
N THR A 419 26.32 45.69 22.25
CA THR A 419 26.66 46.43 21.01
C THR A 419 27.88 47.32 21.16
N ASP A 420 28.27 47.65 22.39
CA ASP A 420 29.50 48.36 22.75
C ASP A 420 30.72 47.44 22.93
N GLY A 421 30.57 46.14 22.66
CA GLY A 421 31.62 45.13 22.79
C GLY A 421 31.87 44.65 24.22
N LYS A 422 31.14 45.15 25.22
CA LYS A 422 31.26 44.65 26.59
C LYS A 422 30.60 43.30 26.74
N VAL A 423 31.23 42.41 27.49
CA VAL A 423 30.70 41.09 27.80
C VAL A 423 30.24 40.98 29.25
N LEU A 424 29.19 40.20 29.49
CA LEU A 424 28.66 39.88 30.81
C LEU A 424 28.34 38.40 30.88
N GLU A 425 28.88 37.69 31.87
CA GLU A 425 28.48 36.31 32.15
C GLU A 425 27.26 36.31 33.08
N ALA A 426 26.14 35.77 32.61
CA ALA A 426 24.89 35.76 33.37
C ALA A 426 23.90 34.70 32.85
N GLU A 427 22.98 34.32 33.73
CA GLU A 427 21.80 33.50 33.48
C GLU A 427 20.66 34.37 32.88
N PHE A 428 19.89 33.83 31.93
CA PHE A 428 18.70 34.50 31.40
C PHE A 428 17.52 34.31 32.35
N VAL A 429 16.91 35.39 32.83
CA VAL A 429 15.75 35.28 33.73
C VAL A 429 14.44 35.44 32.96
N THR A 430 14.25 36.57 32.28
CA THR A 430 12.99 36.89 31.57
C THR A 430 13.14 38.18 30.75
N VAL A 431 12.11 38.54 29.99
CA VAL A 431 11.99 39.84 29.33
C VAL A 431 10.83 40.63 29.93
N ILE A 432 11.09 41.88 30.35
CA ILE A 432 10.06 42.80 30.85
C ILE A 432 10.05 44.04 29.95
N GLY A 433 9.00 44.19 29.14
CA GLY A 433 8.92 45.25 28.14
C GLY A 433 9.96 45.05 27.04
N ASN A 434 10.90 46.00 26.90
CA ASN A 434 12.03 45.88 25.96
C ASN A 434 13.37 45.58 26.68
N LYS A 435 13.34 45.12 27.93
CA LYS A 435 14.52 44.88 28.75
C LYS A 435 14.68 43.40 29.08
N VAL A 436 15.86 42.87 28.83
CA VAL A 436 16.30 41.53 29.22
C VAL A 436 16.76 41.58 30.66
N VAL A 437 16.24 40.69 31.49
CA VAL A 437 16.64 40.53 32.88
C VAL A 437 17.65 39.38 32.95
N LEU A 438 18.87 39.70 33.36
CA LEU A 438 19.99 38.76 33.46
C LEU A 438 20.45 38.67 34.91
N LYS A 439 20.79 37.47 35.39
CA LYS A 439 21.23 37.23 36.78
C LYS A 439 22.69 36.78 36.79
N ASP A 440 23.54 37.53 37.48
CA ASP A 440 24.96 37.18 37.60
C ASP A 440 25.19 36.01 38.57
N SER A 441 26.41 35.46 38.60
CA SER A 441 26.80 34.37 39.49
C SER A 441 26.66 34.67 40.99
N ARG A 442 26.44 35.94 41.36
CA ARG A 442 26.18 36.40 42.73
C ARG A 442 24.69 36.60 43.01
N GLY A 443 23.82 36.21 42.08
CA GLY A 443 22.37 36.34 42.18
C GLY A 443 21.83 37.76 41.93
N ARG A 444 22.65 38.71 41.46
CA ARG A 444 22.20 40.08 41.19
C ARG A 444 21.59 40.17 39.80
N GLN A 445 20.36 40.68 39.73
CA GLN A 445 19.66 40.91 38.48
C GLN A 445 20.02 42.26 37.85
N ARG A 446 20.30 42.26 36.54
CA ARG A 446 20.52 43.44 35.70
C ARG A 446 19.48 43.49 34.59
N LYS A 447 18.97 44.70 34.30
CA LYS A 447 18.02 44.93 33.21
C LYS A 447 18.73 45.64 32.07
N ILE A 448 18.94 44.96 30.94
CA ILE A 448 19.62 45.48 29.75
C ILE A 448 18.60 45.71 28.64
N LEU A 449 18.67 46.83 27.93
CA LEU A 449 17.77 47.08 26.80
C LEU A 449 18.07 46.08 25.66
N MET A 450 17.03 45.51 25.03
CA MET A 450 17.19 44.62 23.87
C MET A 450 18.04 45.23 22.77
N SER A 451 17.90 46.55 22.52
CA SER A 451 18.69 47.28 21.52
C SER A 451 20.19 47.39 21.85
N GLN A 452 20.58 47.15 23.10
CA GLN A 452 21.98 47.18 23.54
C GLN A 452 22.66 45.83 23.39
N LEU A 453 21.93 44.74 23.13
CA LEU A 453 22.47 43.40 22.96
C LEU A 453 22.92 43.13 21.51
N SER A 454 23.90 42.24 21.36
CA SER A 454 24.34 41.71 20.08
C SER A 454 23.17 41.09 19.29
N ALA A 455 23.34 40.91 17.98
CA ALA A 455 22.31 40.25 17.17
C ALA A 455 22.03 38.81 17.65
N GLU A 456 23.08 38.09 18.06
CA GLU A 456 22.99 36.73 18.58
C GLU A 456 22.24 36.65 19.91
N ASP A 457 22.53 37.57 20.85
CA ASP A 457 21.86 37.58 22.16
C ASP A 457 20.42 38.05 22.10
N ARG A 458 20.11 38.96 21.16
CA ARG A 458 18.72 39.33 20.86
C ARG A 458 17.95 38.12 20.35
N ARG A 459 18.52 37.41 19.36
CA ARG A 459 17.93 36.18 18.81
C ARG A 459 17.72 35.12 19.88
N PHE A 460 18.72 34.87 20.72
CA PHE A 460 18.58 33.94 21.86
C PHE A 460 17.42 34.33 22.77
N THR A 461 17.35 35.61 23.13
CA THR A 461 16.30 36.13 24.02
C THR A 461 14.90 36.00 23.42
N GLU A 462 14.75 36.30 22.13
CA GLU A 462 13.48 36.16 21.41
C GLU A 462 13.03 34.70 21.36
N LEU A 463 13.94 33.77 21.05
CA LEU A 463 13.68 32.32 21.05
C LEU A 463 13.40 31.74 22.45
N ALA A 464 13.98 32.33 23.50
CA ALA A 464 13.75 31.94 24.90
C ALA A 464 12.37 32.38 25.44
N GLN A 465 11.58 33.12 24.67
CA GLN A 465 10.23 33.54 25.03
C GLN A 465 9.21 33.07 23.97
N PRO A 466 8.98 31.75 23.85
CA PRO A 466 8.06 31.22 22.85
C PRO A 466 6.64 31.74 23.06
N PRO A 467 5.93 32.09 21.98
CA PRO A 467 4.53 32.50 22.06
C PRO A 467 3.64 31.35 22.52
N LYS A 468 2.54 31.69 23.17
CA LYS A 468 1.42 30.77 23.40
C LYS A 468 0.31 31.05 22.40
N PHE A 469 -0.30 29.98 21.90
CA PHE A 469 -1.37 30.05 20.92
C PHE A 469 -2.67 29.50 21.50
N ASN A 470 -3.78 30.09 21.06
CA ASN A 470 -5.02 29.34 20.95
C ASN A 470 -4.95 28.54 19.65
N ILE A 471 -5.05 27.22 19.74
CA ILE A 471 -4.98 26.31 18.60
C ILE A 471 -6.36 25.69 18.41
N ASP A 472 -7.08 26.19 17.40
CA ASP A 472 -8.42 25.75 17.05
C ASP A 472 -8.34 24.72 15.92
N PHE A 473 -8.96 23.56 16.13
CA PHE A 473 -9.15 22.54 15.11
C PHE A 473 -10.57 22.62 14.54
N SER A 474 -10.70 22.45 13.22
CA SER A 474 -11.99 22.40 12.54
C SER A 474 -12.08 21.18 11.61
N LYS A 475 -13.20 20.48 11.73
CA LYS A 475 -13.61 19.34 10.90
C LYS A 475 -14.92 19.68 10.22
N GLN A 476 -14.87 19.92 8.91
CA GLN A 476 -16.07 20.05 8.09
C GLN A 476 -16.38 18.70 7.44
N SER A 477 -17.66 18.36 7.32
CA SER A 477 -18.09 17.10 6.71
C SER A 477 -19.24 17.31 5.73
N GLU A 478 -19.17 16.66 4.58
CA GLU A 478 -20.25 16.56 3.61
C GLU A 478 -20.57 15.09 3.36
N GLN A 479 -21.85 14.72 3.41
CA GLN A 479 -22.27 13.35 3.12
C GLN A 479 -22.37 13.13 1.60
N ARG A 480 -21.70 12.10 1.10
CA ARG A 480 -21.88 11.62 -0.26
C ARG A 480 -22.98 10.55 -0.29
N PHE A 481 -23.95 10.73 -1.17
CA PHE A 481 -25.02 9.78 -1.40
C PHE A 481 -24.74 8.93 -2.64
N PHE A 482 -24.96 7.63 -2.52
CA PHE A 482 -24.82 6.67 -3.62
C PHE A 482 -26.20 6.24 -4.10
N LYS A 483 -26.33 6.01 -5.40
CA LYS A 483 -27.53 5.44 -5.99
C LYS A 483 -27.48 3.92 -5.85
N GLU A 484 -28.58 3.31 -5.44
CA GLU A 484 -28.70 1.86 -5.38
C GLU A 484 -28.84 1.26 -6.80
N PRO A 485 -28.24 0.08 -7.06
CA PRO A 485 -28.52 -0.69 -8.26
C PRO A 485 -30.01 -1.10 -8.37
N PRO A 486 -30.60 -1.16 -9.58
CA PRO A 486 -31.96 -1.66 -9.75
C PRO A 486 -32.11 -3.11 -9.27
N GLY A 487 -33.15 -3.40 -8.49
CA GLY A 487 -33.46 -4.75 -8.02
C GLY A 487 -32.70 -5.21 -6.77
N VAL A 488 -31.74 -4.41 -6.29
CA VAL A 488 -31.01 -4.65 -5.03
C VAL A 488 -31.57 -3.69 -3.99
N SER A 489 -32.41 -4.21 -3.08
CA SER A 489 -33.01 -3.42 -1.99
C SER A 489 -32.39 -3.84 -0.66
N GLY A 490 -32.01 -2.89 0.20
CA GLY A 490 -31.60 -3.20 1.58
C GLY A 490 -30.30 -2.60 2.08
N GLY A 491 -29.77 -1.53 1.47
CA GLY A 491 -28.70 -0.74 2.09
C GLY A 491 -27.27 -1.26 1.89
N LEU A 492 -26.99 -2.02 0.83
CA LEU A 492 -25.63 -2.35 0.36
C LEU A 492 -24.97 -1.17 -0.36
N VAL A 493 -25.11 0.03 0.20
CA VAL A 493 -24.43 1.25 -0.25
C VAL A 493 -23.55 1.78 0.88
N PRO A 494 -22.35 2.29 0.57
CA PRO A 494 -21.47 2.78 1.59
C PRO A 494 -22.01 4.10 2.14
N LYS A 495 -21.83 4.31 3.44
CA LYS A 495 -21.92 5.65 4.02
C LYS A 495 -20.57 6.31 3.85
N GLN A 496 -20.52 7.40 3.10
CA GLN A 496 -19.29 8.18 2.93
C GLN A 496 -19.48 9.60 3.47
N LEU A 497 -18.56 10.01 4.34
CA LEU A 497 -18.38 11.39 4.77
C LEU A 497 -17.09 11.91 4.16
N ASN A 498 -17.21 13.00 3.42
CA ASN A 498 -16.08 13.76 2.88
C ASN A 498 -15.67 14.79 3.94
N TYR A 499 -14.56 14.54 4.62
CA TYR A 499 -14.03 15.46 5.61
C TYR A 499 -13.08 16.46 4.99
N VAL A 500 -13.08 17.69 5.50
CA VAL A 500 -11.98 18.62 5.30
C VAL A 500 -11.50 19.13 6.66
N PHE A 501 -10.22 18.92 6.92
CA PHE A 501 -9.58 19.27 8.16
C PHE A 501 -8.79 20.57 8.03
N SER A 502 -8.87 21.40 9.07
CA SER A 502 -8.20 22.70 9.15
C SER A 502 -7.75 23.00 10.56
N ALA A 503 -6.71 23.82 10.66
CA ALA A 503 -6.19 24.32 11.93
C ALA A 503 -6.02 25.84 11.84
N ARG A 504 -6.36 26.51 12.94
CA ARG A 504 -6.16 27.94 13.13
C ARG A 504 -5.38 28.18 14.41
N LEU A 505 -4.35 29.01 14.32
CA LEU A 505 -3.51 29.40 15.44
C LEU A 505 -3.67 30.89 15.63
N LYS A 506 -3.90 31.33 16.87
CA LYS A 506 -3.91 32.75 17.23
C LYS A 506 -3.08 32.97 18.48
N GLN A 507 -2.06 33.82 18.39
CA GLN A 507 -1.21 34.10 19.53
C GLN A 507 -2.02 34.76 20.66
N THR A 508 -1.96 34.19 21.86
CA THR A 508 -2.61 34.68 23.08
C THR A 508 -1.63 35.32 24.04
N SER A 509 -0.35 34.91 24.00
CA SER A 509 0.69 35.54 24.84
C SER A 509 0.97 36.98 24.40
N ALA A 510 1.27 37.82 25.40
CA ALA A 510 1.85 39.13 25.15
C ALA A 510 3.27 38.98 24.59
N GLY A 511 3.75 39.97 23.84
CA GLY A 511 5.09 39.95 23.23
C GLY A 511 5.08 39.81 21.71
N VAL A 512 6.23 40.02 21.10
CA VAL A 512 6.48 39.88 19.66
C VAL A 512 7.40 38.69 19.49
N TYR A 513 7.11 37.82 18.52
CA TYR A 513 7.96 36.69 18.19
C TYR A 513 8.24 36.73 16.68
N ASN A 514 9.44 37.17 16.31
CA ASN A 514 9.79 37.48 14.92
C ASN A 514 10.45 36.30 14.18
N HIS A 515 10.32 35.09 14.70
CA HIS A 515 10.87 33.89 14.08
C HIS A 515 9.80 33.14 13.31
N GLU A 516 10.22 32.50 12.22
CA GLU A 516 9.34 31.58 11.48
C GLU A 516 8.99 30.38 12.37
N LEU A 517 7.71 30.05 12.37
CA LEU A 517 7.15 28.87 13.01
C LEU A 517 6.73 27.89 11.93
N LYS A 518 7.13 26.64 12.10
CA LYS A 518 6.60 25.51 11.35
C LYS A 518 5.42 24.92 12.13
N VAL A 519 4.29 24.75 11.46
CA VAL A 519 3.10 24.10 12.00
C VAL A 519 2.85 22.81 11.25
N GLU A 520 2.80 21.70 11.98
CA GLU A 520 2.43 20.39 11.45
C GLU A 520 1.08 19.99 12.01
N PHE A 521 0.22 19.46 11.16
CA PHE A 521 -1.12 19.01 11.49
C PHE A 521 -1.32 17.59 11.03
N PHE A 522 -1.90 16.76 11.90
CA PHE A 522 -2.25 15.38 11.63
C PHE A 522 -3.71 15.17 12.00
N SER A 523 -4.49 14.62 11.08
CA SER A 523 -5.83 14.12 11.39
C SER A 523 -5.79 12.60 11.49
N ILE A 524 -6.43 12.08 12.54
CA ILE A 524 -6.39 10.68 12.91
C ILE A 524 -7.80 10.11 12.76
N GLY A 525 -7.89 9.01 12.02
CA GLY A 525 -9.03 8.12 11.98
C GLY A 525 -8.95 7.05 13.05
N GLU A 526 -10.11 6.53 13.41
CA GLU A 526 -10.29 5.29 14.15
C GLU A 526 -11.03 4.32 13.26
N GLU A 527 -10.73 3.05 13.46
CA GLU A 527 -11.54 2.00 12.89
C GLU A 527 -12.92 1.90 13.55
N ILE A 528 -13.90 1.41 12.80
CA ILE A 528 -15.18 0.98 13.34
C ILE A 528 -15.02 -0.42 13.92
N ASP A 529 -15.32 -0.56 15.21
CA ASP A 529 -15.29 -1.83 15.95
C ASP A 529 -13.91 -2.52 15.98
N GLY A 530 -12.82 -1.75 15.84
CA GLY A 530 -11.43 -2.20 15.97
C GLY A 530 -10.58 -1.28 16.86
N ASP A 531 -9.32 -1.68 17.09
CA ASP A 531 -8.37 -0.96 17.96
C ASP A 531 -7.30 -0.15 17.19
N ASN A 532 -7.36 -0.18 15.85
CA ASN A 532 -6.41 0.50 14.99
C ASN A 532 -6.80 1.97 14.76
N TYR A 533 -5.77 2.78 14.53
CA TYR A 533 -5.89 4.16 14.08
C TYR A 533 -5.45 4.28 12.63
N ILE A 534 -5.88 5.33 11.93
CA ILE A 534 -5.53 5.59 10.53
C ILE A 534 -5.02 7.02 10.40
N LEU A 535 -3.92 7.25 9.69
CA LEU A 535 -3.50 8.62 9.38
C LEU A 535 -4.33 9.16 8.22
N PHE A 536 -5.35 9.98 8.49
CA PHE A 536 -6.24 10.51 7.46
C PHE A 536 -5.62 11.65 6.64
N ASP A 537 -4.89 12.55 7.30
CA ASP A 537 -4.31 13.72 6.65
C ASP A 537 -3.06 14.16 7.39
N ARG A 538 -2.10 14.70 6.64
CA ARG A 538 -0.89 15.33 7.15
C ARG A 538 -0.64 16.62 6.38
N GLN A 539 -0.64 17.73 7.09
CA GLN A 539 -0.43 19.06 6.53
C GLN A 539 0.78 19.73 7.20
N GLU A 540 1.52 20.54 6.43
CA GLU A 540 2.58 21.40 6.94
C GLU A 540 2.32 22.83 6.45
N SER A 541 2.54 23.80 7.32
CA SER A 541 2.54 25.22 6.95
C SER A 541 3.55 26.01 7.78
N ARG A 542 3.88 27.22 7.32
CA ARG A 542 4.86 28.10 7.99
C ARG A 542 4.31 29.51 8.11
N PHE A 543 4.57 30.17 9.23
CA PHE A 543 4.22 31.57 9.42
C PHE A 543 5.07 32.25 10.48
N THR A 544 5.18 33.58 10.41
CA THR A 544 5.72 34.41 11.49
C THR A 544 4.59 35.22 12.12
N PRO A 545 4.35 35.12 13.44
CA PRO A 545 3.35 35.93 14.12
C PRO A 545 3.66 37.43 13.99
N ALA A 546 2.80 38.18 13.32
CA ALA A 546 3.05 39.59 13.03
C ALA A 546 1.76 40.41 13.13
N LYS A 547 1.88 41.74 13.23
CA LYS A 547 0.68 42.60 13.22
C LYS A 547 -0.13 42.45 11.92
N LYS A 548 0.55 42.21 10.78
CA LYS A 548 -0.05 42.10 9.44
C LYS A 548 -1.02 40.92 9.28
N ASN A 549 -0.80 39.81 10.00
CA ASN A 549 -1.66 38.63 10.00
C ASN A 549 -2.45 38.53 11.32
N GLU A 550 -2.54 39.63 12.06
CA GLU A 550 -3.19 39.67 13.38
C GLU A 550 -2.63 38.63 14.36
N ARG A 551 -1.36 38.24 14.18
CA ARG A 551 -0.68 37.14 14.90
C ARG A 551 -1.46 35.83 14.83
N SER A 552 -2.09 35.59 13.69
CA SER A 552 -2.87 34.40 13.42
C SER A 552 -2.47 33.73 12.11
N HIS A 553 -2.78 32.46 12.02
CA HIS A 553 -2.51 31.63 10.86
C HIS A 553 -3.59 30.57 10.72
N GLU A 554 -4.03 30.29 9.51
CA GLU A 554 -5.07 29.30 9.21
C GLU A 554 -4.71 28.58 7.92
N PHE A 555 -4.89 27.26 7.91
CA PHE A 555 -4.66 26.42 6.74
C PHE A 555 -5.62 25.23 6.75
N ARG A 556 -5.86 24.70 5.54
CA ARG A 556 -6.88 23.69 5.26
C ARG A 556 -6.32 22.65 4.29
N GLY A 557 -6.64 21.40 4.54
CA GLY A 557 -6.22 20.26 3.71
C GLY A 557 -7.17 19.96 2.56
N ALA A 558 -6.89 18.85 1.91
CA ALA A 558 -7.74 18.28 0.87
C ALA A 558 -8.99 17.61 1.47
N THR A 559 -9.92 17.24 0.59
CA THR A 559 -11.08 16.44 0.98
C THR A 559 -10.68 14.98 1.15
N ILE A 560 -10.96 14.42 2.32
CA ILE A 560 -10.66 13.03 2.68
C ILE A 560 -11.97 12.22 2.72
N PRO A 561 -12.17 11.24 1.80
CA PRO A 561 -13.33 10.38 1.83
C PRO A 561 -13.18 9.32 2.93
N VAL A 562 -14.07 9.33 3.90
CA VAL A 562 -14.12 8.34 4.99
C VAL A 562 -15.36 7.50 4.81
N ARG A 563 -15.19 6.18 4.71
CA ARG A 563 -16.24 5.22 4.39
C ARG A 563 -16.53 4.28 5.55
N GLU A 564 -17.81 4.00 5.67
CA GLU A 564 -18.37 2.90 6.44
C GLU A 564 -19.21 2.05 5.50
N THR A 565 -19.00 0.74 5.55
CA THR A 565 -19.74 -0.23 4.76
C THR A 565 -20.16 -1.38 5.67
N THR A 566 -21.33 -1.95 5.41
CA THR A 566 -21.70 -3.26 5.93
C THR A 566 -21.60 -4.25 4.77
N ILE A 567 -20.66 -5.19 4.87
CA ILE A 567 -20.56 -6.31 3.92
C ILE A 567 -21.08 -7.55 4.64
N PHE A 568 -22.12 -8.16 4.08
CA PHE A 568 -22.93 -9.21 4.72
C PHE A 568 -23.50 -8.77 6.07
N ILE A 569 -22.85 -9.11 7.17
CA ILE A 569 -23.26 -8.78 8.54
C ILE A 569 -22.23 -7.93 9.30
N GLN A 570 -21.03 -7.76 8.74
CA GLN A 570 -19.95 -7.06 9.41
C GLN A 570 -19.96 -5.59 8.99
N ARG A 571 -20.18 -4.72 9.96
CA ARG A 571 -20.01 -3.28 9.80
C ARG A 571 -18.52 -2.97 9.92
N ARG A 572 -17.96 -2.33 8.91
CA ARG A 572 -16.53 -2.05 8.80
C ARG A 572 -16.30 -0.67 8.22
N GLY A 573 -15.08 -0.18 8.36
CA GLY A 573 -14.67 1.11 7.83
C GLY A 573 -14.09 2.00 8.91
N GLN A 574 -14.15 3.29 8.69
CA GLN A 574 -13.36 4.26 9.43
C GLN A 574 -14.25 5.42 9.90
N LYS A 575 -13.87 6.02 11.02
CA LYS A 575 -14.49 7.22 11.60
C LYS A 575 -13.41 8.20 12.03
N TYR A 576 -13.79 9.45 12.29
CA TYR A 576 -12.85 10.41 12.86
C TYR A 576 -12.48 10.04 14.30
N GLY A 577 -11.18 9.98 14.58
CA GLY A 577 -10.62 9.61 15.88
C GLY A 577 -9.91 10.76 16.62
N GLY A 578 -9.30 11.72 15.92
CA GLY A 578 -8.58 12.79 16.62
C GLY A 578 -7.72 13.68 15.75
N TYR A 579 -6.96 14.55 16.42
CA TYR A 579 -5.99 15.42 15.76
C TYR A 579 -4.78 15.72 16.63
N LEU A 580 -3.69 16.10 15.97
CA LEU A 580 -2.49 16.69 16.57
C LEU A 580 -2.05 17.90 15.73
N VAL A 581 -1.82 19.03 16.37
CA VAL A 581 -1.16 20.22 15.82
C VAL A 581 0.12 20.44 16.63
N VAL A 582 1.27 20.54 15.98
CA VAL A 582 2.56 20.82 16.62
C VAL A 582 3.13 22.10 16.04
N VAL A 583 3.58 23.01 16.91
CA VAL A 583 4.25 24.26 16.53
C VAL A 583 5.71 24.15 16.92
N THR A 584 6.57 24.23 15.91
CA THR A 584 8.02 24.13 16.05
C THR A 584 8.66 25.45 15.63
N ASP A 585 9.67 25.91 16.37
CA ASP A 585 10.45 27.09 15.98
C ASP A 585 11.64 26.74 15.06
N GLU A 586 12.42 27.75 14.68
CA GLU A 586 13.60 27.58 13.82
C GLU A 586 14.73 26.72 14.43
N ARG A 587 14.68 26.40 15.73
CA ARG A 587 15.63 25.48 16.38
C ARG A 587 15.21 24.02 16.23
N GLY A 588 14.02 23.75 15.70
CA GLY A 588 13.41 22.43 15.72
C GLY A 588 12.76 22.08 17.07
N MET A 589 12.61 23.05 17.97
CA MET A 589 12.00 22.84 19.29
C MET A 589 10.48 23.00 19.22
N ILE A 590 9.75 22.04 19.79
CA ILE A 590 8.29 22.16 19.96
C ILE A 590 8.02 23.23 21.02
N ILE A 591 7.37 24.32 20.62
CA ILE A 591 7.08 25.46 21.51
C ILE A 591 5.62 25.50 21.99
N ASP A 592 4.71 24.89 21.21
CA ASP A 592 3.30 24.74 21.55
C ASP A 592 2.66 23.58 20.77
N HIS A 593 1.55 23.06 21.27
CA HIS A 593 0.81 21.99 20.60
C HIS A 593 -0.66 21.96 21.01
N GLY A 594 -1.52 21.46 20.12
CA GLY A 594 -2.92 21.15 20.40
C GLY A 594 -3.20 19.70 20.01
N ALA A 595 -3.86 18.93 20.87
CA ALA A 595 -4.16 17.53 20.57
C ALA A 595 -5.50 17.12 21.17
N SER A 596 -6.24 16.28 20.44
CA SER A 596 -7.45 15.64 21.01
C SER A 596 -7.09 14.59 22.07
N HIS A 597 -5.90 13.99 21.97
CA HIS A 597 -5.42 12.95 22.87
C HIS A 597 -3.96 13.20 23.26
N LYS A 598 -3.65 13.09 24.57
CA LYS A 598 -2.31 13.35 25.12
C LYS A 598 -1.22 12.44 24.53
N TRP A 599 -1.56 11.20 24.20
CA TRP A 599 -0.60 10.21 23.70
C TRP A 599 -0.10 10.51 22.28
N LEU A 600 -0.85 11.29 21.48
CA LEU A 600 -0.48 11.59 20.10
C LEU A 600 0.84 12.37 20.01
N LEU A 601 1.10 13.28 20.96
CA LEU A 601 2.38 13.99 21.01
C LEU A 601 3.55 13.04 21.23
N GLY A 602 3.35 11.99 22.02
CA GLY A 602 4.39 10.98 22.32
C GLY A 602 4.78 10.12 21.12
N ILE A 603 3.98 10.11 20.05
CA ILE A 603 4.25 9.36 18.82
C ILE A 603 4.45 10.27 17.60
N PHE A 604 4.69 11.56 17.83
CA PHE A 604 4.76 12.58 16.79
C PHE A 604 5.76 12.24 15.67
N ASP A 605 6.96 11.76 16.02
CA ASP A 605 7.97 11.39 15.02
C ASP A 605 7.55 10.18 14.19
N ASN A 606 6.79 9.24 14.77
CA ASN A 606 6.23 8.11 14.02
C ASN A 606 5.16 8.59 13.03
N LEU A 607 4.31 9.55 13.41
CA LEU A 607 3.29 10.13 12.52
C LEU A 607 3.89 10.86 11.31
N ARG A 608 5.09 11.44 11.44
CA ARG A 608 5.82 12.05 10.32
C ARG A 608 6.24 11.02 9.27
N GLN A 609 6.57 9.80 9.70
CA GLN A 609 7.07 8.73 8.83
C GLN A 609 5.95 7.86 8.27
N LEU A 610 4.81 7.78 8.97
CA LEU A 610 3.68 6.95 8.58
C LEU A 610 3.07 7.44 7.24
N PRO A 611 2.84 6.57 6.25
CA PRO A 611 2.15 6.98 5.03
C PRO A 611 0.67 7.31 5.31
N ILE A 612 0.12 8.26 4.55
CA ILE A 612 -1.30 8.62 4.64
C ILE A 612 -2.17 7.42 4.25
N GLY A 613 -3.29 7.22 4.94
CA GLY A 613 -4.24 6.14 4.73
C GLY A 613 -3.86 4.80 5.38
N LYS A 614 -2.70 4.73 6.07
CA LYS A 614 -2.23 3.48 6.69
C LYS A 614 -2.65 3.34 8.14
N HIS A 615 -2.87 2.09 8.55
CA HIS A 615 -3.24 1.73 9.91
C HIS A 615 -2.03 1.74 10.82
N PHE A 616 -2.23 2.16 12.06
CA PHE A 616 -1.20 2.18 13.10
C PHE A 616 -1.81 1.94 14.48
N ASN A 617 -1.00 1.44 15.41
CA ASN A 617 -1.43 1.18 16.79
C ASN A 617 -1.13 2.40 17.71
N LYS A 618 -1.48 2.32 19.00
CA LYS A 618 -1.25 3.42 19.97
C LYS A 618 0.21 3.83 20.17
N THR A 619 1.18 3.01 19.75
CA THR A 619 2.61 3.34 19.83
C THR A 619 3.13 3.99 18.55
N GLY A 620 2.27 4.23 17.56
CA GLY A 620 2.64 4.85 16.28
C GLY A 620 3.23 3.87 15.27
N VAL A 621 3.22 2.56 15.55
CA VAL A 621 3.76 1.54 14.66
C VAL A 621 2.71 1.16 13.63
N ARG A 622 3.09 1.11 12.34
CA ARG A 622 2.22 0.63 11.25
C ARG A 622 1.79 -0.80 11.52
N VAL A 623 0.51 -1.08 11.37
CA VAL A 623 -0.08 -2.41 11.53
C VAL A 623 -0.96 -2.74 10.35
N GLU A 624 -1.22 -4.03 10.13
CA GLU A 624 -2.21 -4.45 9.14
C GLU A 624 -3.61 -3.96 9.55
N PRO A 625 -4.50 -3.66 8.59
CA PRO A 625 -5.92 -3.51 8.88
C PRO A 625 -6.42 -4.79 9.54
N PRO A 626 -7.39 -4.74 10.46
CA PRO A 626 -7.97 -5.97 10.94
C PRO A 626 -8.67 -6.63 9.78
N ARG A 627 -8.68 -7.95 9.88
CA ARG A 627 -9.24 -8.81 8.86
C ARG A 627 -10.66 -9.17 9.28
N PRO A 628 -11.58 -9.37 8.33
CA PRO A 628 -12.91 -9.81 8.67
C PRO A 628 -12.84 -11.12 9.43
N ASP A 629 -13.72 -11.31 10.42
CA ASP A 629 -13.87 -12.63 11.03
C ASP A 629 -14.26 -13.63 9.94
N PRO A 630 -13.92 -14.92 10.09
CA PRO A 630 -14.55 -15.96 9.31
C PRO A 630 -16.06 -15.85 9.55
N ILE A 631 -16.76 -15.17 8.63
CA ILE A 631 -18.20 -15.07 8.68
C ILE A 631 -18.72 -16.50 8.68
N GLY A 632 -19.83 -16.73 9.38
CA GLY A 632 -20.64 -17.93 9.23
C GLY A 632 -21.22 -18.04 7.81
N TYR A 633 -20.38 -18.11 6.79
CA TYR A 633 -20.71 -18.67 5.47
C TYR A 633 -20.89 -20.19 5.56
N TYR A 634 -20.53 -20.78 6.72
CA TYR A 634 -20.77 -22.17 7.09
C TYR A 634 -22.24 -22.48 7.33
#